data_AF-E2A776-F1
#
_entry.id   AF-E2A776-F1
#
_cell.length_a   1.000
_cell.length_b   1.000
_cell.length_c   1.000
_cell.angle_alpha   90.00
_cell.angle_beta   90.00
_cell.angle_gamma   90.00
#
_symmetry.space_group_name_H-M   'P 1'
#
loop_
_entity.id
_entity.type
_entity.pdbx_description
1 polymer ?
#
loop_
_entity_poly.entity_id
_entity_poly.type
_entity_poly.pdbx_seq_one_letter_code
_entity_poly.pdbx_strand_id
1 'polypeptide(L)'
;MLIREFALVVLLFPPTLLGNDYRWYRAVEFWSSVVCSMENSKTVHFHGVLDNNKSSILFERCFEAFVRSIARKCSTTTVLRTYTFPDLGNTSFVDDNNVICGIAKEPSMWKITSNKLPFLITSARVERIQNDKAFGKNTWNVHVILAKNIHSFDKISKDGSTFEWNPYDRFIILIVCQEEMLYKSRLDDILKTLWSKHKMQSILVAETIAIADNTRIDQAIRIYNPFAKVNDSAYGRVEIINVKTVGEASSLLSHLSYYQTNNMNGYELKTGVFSKDEDMSDEEKMGLSKRYNNNRSFKEIDQIILNTIAEHMNFTYRQMLPKDNKFFGYQLSNGTYVGAIGDVIYGRADICFESFFIKKYSTDPVEDVNFSVYMDFDRVCVIVPKATKIPKGLRLYHFFPLSVWICTMLSQIFVYLTSYLLQIFTPGRTKKLSFSATIYRLFLLNIGCSQKWPNTNAERILLSGIFLTNITITSLFSGILYNSFAHDMYYPDIETLYDFDASGLPISLVSLGLADIFDDDNSSILMRNLQSKLRYGENAVPNAAYYRNGSGLAKEKYFPYVDARHVDEDGGPLLHLIKECPGAFFLSYLLPKNSILQDGINTWIGRMNQAGLTLLWEKQTIHTYVVQAKADQKKRKAQKKTIDFVPFNLSDVQSSFYMLLIGLSVSAIVFLHEKGWLRSRLLRTKKSNSESTIGC
;
A
#
# COMPACT_ATOMS: atom_id res chain seq x y z
N MET A 1 5.88 -31.04 50.29
CA MET A 1 6.76 -32.22 50.21
C MET A 1 7.54 -32.07 48.91
N LEU A 2 8.80 -31.65 48.84
CA LEU A 2 9.93 -31.72 49.75
C LEU A 2 10.59 -30.33 49.91
N ILE A 3 10.82 -29.99 51.18
CA ILE A 3 11.82 -29.03 51.65
C ILE A 3 13.08 -29.85 51.90
N ARG A 4 14.23 -29.49 51.31
CA ARG A 4 15.58 -29.52 51.92
C ARG A 4 16.70 -29.41 50.87
N GLU A 5 17.77 -28.76 51.33
CA GLU A 5 19.14 -28.76 50.79
C GLU A 5 19.50 -27.72 49.72
N PHE A 6 19.75 -26.49 50.16
CA PHE A 6 21.08 -25.90 49.94
C PHE A 6 21.47 -25.13 51.20
N ALA A 7 22.33 -25.76 51.98
CA ALA A 7 22.90 -25.25 53.21
C ALA A 7 24.13 -24.37 52.90
N LEU A 8 24.34 -23.36 53.77
CA LEU A 8 25.65 -22.89 54.22
C LEU A 8 26.64 -22.35 53.16
N VAL A 9 26.53 -21.05 52.86
CA VAL A 9 27.69 -20.14 52.90
C VAL A 9 27.22 -18.80 53.49
N VAL A 10 27.23 -18.72 54.82
CA VAL A 10 27.21 -17.46 55.57
C VAL A 10 28.57 -17.34 56.24
N LEU A 11 29.11 -16.12 56.27
CA LEU A 11 30.35 -15.66 56.90
C LEU A 11 31.62 -15.72 56.05
N LEU A 12 31.92 -14.59 55.39
CA LEU A 12 33.22 -13.91 55.46
C LEU A 12 33.02 -12.42 55.05
N PHE A 13 32.51 -11.62 55.99
CA PHE A 13 32.72 -10.16 56.08
C PHE A 13 33.51 -9.94 57.38
N PRO A 14 34.56 -9.10 57.43
CA PRO A 14 34.38 -7.66 57.72
C PRO A 14 35.48 -6.74 57.07
N PRO A 15 35.46 -5.39 57.21
CA PRO A 15 34.71 -4.60 58.18
C PRO A 15 33.83 -3.45 57.64
N THR A 16 32.73 -3.26 58.36
CA THR A 16 32.06 -1.97 58.63
C THR A 16 31.85 -1.03 57.43
N LEU A 17 30.87 -1.33 56.58
CA LEU A 17 30.28 -0.31 55.72
C LEU A 17 29.11 0.37 56.45
N LEU A 18 29.24 1.68 56.59
CA LEU A 18 28.19 2.61 57.06
C LEU A 18 26.87 2.30 56.37
N GLY A 19 25.74 2.45 57.08
CA GLY A 19 24.38 2.14 56.59
C GLY A 19 23.92 2.84 55.31
N ASN A 20 24.72 3.75 54.75
CA ASN A 20 24.50 4.37 53.42
C ASN A 20 24.79 3.40 52.26
N ASP A 21 25.83 2.56 52.36
CA ASP A 21 26.26 1.71 51.23
C ASP A 21 25.30 0.54 50.96
N TYR A 22 24.62 0.04 52.00
CA TYR A 22 23.65 -1.06 51.87
C TYR A 22 22.35 -0.65 51.15
N ARG A 23 21.91 0.61 51.32
CA ARG A 23 20.70 1.15 50.68
C ARG A 23 20.90 1.36 49.18
N TRP A 24 22.09 1.84 48.81
CA TRP A 24 22.47 2.04 47.42
C TRP A 24 22.60 0.70 46.68
N TYR A 25 23.18 -0.32 47.32
CA TYR A 25 23.26 -1.67 46.76
C TYR A 25 21.87 -2.25 46.43
N ARG A 26 20.85 -2.04 47.29
CA ARG A 26 19.47 -2.47 47.01
C ARG A 26 18.83 -1.73 45.83
N ALA A 27 19.06 -0.43 45.69
CA ALA A 27 18.53 0.35 44.57
C ALA A 27 19.16 -0.11 43.24
N VAL A 28 20.46 -0.37 43.25
CA VAL A 28 21.21 -0.94 42.13
C VAL A 28 20.72 -2.32 41.78
N GLU A 29 20.49 -3.16 42.77
CA GLU A 29 19.96 -4.51 42.58
C GLU A 29 18.56 -4.49 41.95
N PHE A 30 17.71 -3.55 42.37
CA PHE A 30 16.39 -3.35 41.81
C PHE A 30 16.47 -2.90 40.35
N TRP A 31 17.12 -1.76 40.07
CA TRP A 31 17.18 -1.18 38.72
C TRP A 31 17.94 -2.07 37.73
N SER A 32 18.98 -2.77 38.18
CA SER A 32 19.65 -3.80 37.36
C SER A 32 18.71 -4.95 37.01
N SER A 33 17.84 -5.37 37.94
CA SER A 33 16.84 -6.40 37.67
C SER A 33 15.74 -5.88 36.73
N VAL A 34 15.32 -4.61 36.86
CA VAL A 34 14.34 -3.97 35.95
C VAL A 34 14.87 -3.97 34.52
N VAL A 35 16.11 -3.51 34.31
CA VAL A 35 16.75 -3.49 32.99
C VAL A 35 16.86 -4.90 32.42
N CYS A 36 17.20 -5.91 33.23
CA CYS A 36 17.27 -7.30 32.78
C CYS A 36 15.91 -7.95 32.52
N SER A 37 14.83 -7.44 33.13
CA SER A 37 13.46 -7.90 32.90
C SER A 37 12.73 -7.09 31.82
N MET A 38 13.38 -6.14 31.15
CA MET A 38 12.79 -5.42 30.01
C MET A 38 12.69 -6.32 28.79
N GLU A 39 11.50 -6.35 28.19
CA GLU A 39 11.30 -7.05 26.92
C GLU A 39 12.05 -6.32 25.80
N ASN A 40 12.51 -7.09 24.81
CA ASN A 40 13.05 -6.58 23.54
C ASN A 40 14.22 -5.55 23.64
N SER A 41 14.98 -5.55 24.73
CA SER A 41 16.19 -4.72 24.84
C SER A 41 17.32 -5.25 23.95
N LYS A 42 17.86 -4.39 23.08
CA LYS A 42 18.96 -4.74 22.16
C LYS A 42 20.32 -4.46 22.76
N THR A 43 20.58 -3.20 23.10
CA THR A 43 21.81 -2.73 23.74
C THR A 43 21.46 -1.86 24.94
N VAL A 44 22.29 -1.93 25.98
CA VAL A 44 22.18 -1.07 27.16
C VAL A 44 23.36 -0.10 27.17
N HIS A 45 23.08 1.19 27.05
CA HIS A 45 24.06 2.26 27.11
C HIS A 45 24.08 2.90 28.49
N PHE A 46 25.22 2.88 29.16
CA PHE A 46 25.41 3.54 30.45
C PHE A 46 26.09 4.87 30.27
N HIS A 47 25.53 5.91 30.89
CA HIS A 47 26.02 7.27 30.84
C HIS A 47 26.24 7.78 32.26
N GLY A 48 27.51 7.98 32.65
CA GLY A 48 27.87 8.56 33.93
C GLY A 48 28.12 10.06 33.79
N VAL A 49 27.44 10.88 34.59
CA VAL A 49 27.53 12.34 34.52
C VAL A 49 28.19 12.88 35.79
N LEU A 50 29.42 13.37 35.66
CA LEU A 50 30.28 13.79 36.77
C LEU A 50 30.52 15.32 36.76
N ASP A 51 30.37 15.94 37.95
CA ASP A 51 30.90 17.27 38.26
C ASP A 51 32.29 17.13 38.92
N ASN A 52 33.23 18.01 38.59
CA ASN A 52 34.67 17.93 38.89
C ASN A 52 35.08 18.03 40.39
N ASN A 53 34.12 17.95 41.31
CA ASN A 53 34.36 18.09 42.75
C ASN A 53 34.78 16.77 43.39
N LYS A 54 35.67 16.83 44.40
CA LYS A 54 36.35 15.72 45.14
C LYS A 54 35.48 14.58 45.72
N SER A 55 34.16 14.59 45.48
CA SER A 55 33.23 13.50 45.79
C SER A 55 33.10 12.45 44.66
N SER A 56 33.96 12.48 43.64
CA SER A 56 33.89 11.63 42.45
C SER A 56 34.11 10.14 42.71
N ILE A 57 34.91 9.78 43.73
CA ILE A 57 35.31 8.39 44.01
C ILE A 57 34.12 7.50 44.39
N LEU A 58 33.18 8.03 45.17
CA LEU A 58 32.00 7.26 45.60
C LEU A 58 31.04 7.05 44.42
N PHE A 59 30.85 8.08 43.59
CA PHE A 59 30.02 8.03 42.40
C PHE A 59 30.59 7.09 41.33
N GLU A 60 31.91 7.10 41.10
CA GLU A 60 32.58 6.17 40.18
C GLU A 60 32.48 4.72 40.66
N ARG A 61 32.72 4.47 41.96
CA ARG A 61 32.54 3.13 42.56
C ARG A 61 31.10 2.63 42.44
N CYS A 62 30.15 3.53 42.67
CA CYS A 62 28.73 3.27 42.44
C CYS A 62 28.48 2.91 40.97
N PHE A 63 28.87 3.77 40.04
CA PHE A 63 28.68 3.54 38.62
C PHE A 63 29.29 2.21 38.13
N GLU A 64 30.51 1.87 38.56
CA GLU A 64 31.14 0.58 38.25
C GLU A 64 30.38 -0.62 38.83
N ALA A 65 29.88 -0.52 40.07
CA ALA A 65 29.12 -1.59 40.71
C ALA A 65 27.78 -1.85 39.99
N PHE A 66 27.12 -0.79 39.51
CA PHE A 66 25.87 -0.90 38.75
C PHE A 66 26.09 -1.61 37.41
N VAL A 67 27.12 -1.21 36.66
CA VAL A 67 27.49 -1.82 35.38
C VAL A 67 27.86 -3.30 35.57
N ARG A 68 28.68 -3.64 36.58
CA ARG A 68 29.01 -5.04 36.90
C ARG A 68 27.79 -5.88 37.29
N SER A 69 26.81 -5.30 37.99
CA SER A 69 25.57 -6.01 38.35
C SER A 69 24.78 -6.38 37.10
N ILE A 70 24.64 -5.46 36.14
CA ILE A 70 23.91 -5.71 34.89
C ILE A 70 24.68 -6.69 33.99
N ALA A 71 25.99 -6.53 33.84
CA ALA A 71 26.81 -7.46 33.07
C ALA A 71 26.78 -8.91 33.63
N ARG A 72 26.56 -9.07 34.94
CA ARG A 72 26.38 -10.40 35.56
C ARG A 72 24.98 -10.97 35.39
N LYS A 73 23.93 -10.13 35.42
CA LYS A 73 22.53 -10.57 35.42
C LYS A 73 21.91 -10.66 34.02
N CYS A 74 22.35 -9.82 33.10
CA CYS A 74 21.81 -9.71 31.76
C CYS A 74 22.78 -10.33 30.74
N SER A 75 22.25 -11.11 29.79
CA SER A 75 22.97 -11.50 28.56
C SER A 75 22.80 -10.46 27.45
N THR A 76 22.95 -9.16 27.75
CA THR A 76 22.78 -8.07 26.78
C THR A 76 24.09 -7.30 26.57
N THR A 77 24.30 -6.77 25.36
CA THR A 77 25.52 -6.01 25.05
C THR A 77 25.48 -4.66 25.77
N THR A 78 26.50 -4.39 26.60
CA THR A 78 26.60 -3.16 27.40
C THR A 78 27.66 -2.23 26.82
N VAL A 79 27.33 -0.94 26.70
CA VAL A 79 28.24 0.10 26.19
C VAL A 79 28.35 1.21 27.21
N LEU A 80 29.59 1.52 27.63
CA LEU A 80 29.87 2.50 28.67
C LEU A 80 30.37 3.83 28.09
N ARG A 81 29.74 4.95 28.48
CA ARG A 81 30.23 6.32 28.22
C ARG A 81 30.21 7.15 29.51
N THR A 82 31.25 7.93 29.74
CA THR A 82 31.36 8.84 30.90
C THR A 82 31.57 10.27 30.41
N TYR A 83 30.81 11.22 30.98
CA TYR A 83 30.87 12.64 30.66
C TYR A 83 31.36 13.41 31.88
N THR A 84 32.41 14.21 31.70
CA THR A 84 32.97 15.10 32.73
C THR A 84 32.84 16.54 32.26
N PHE A 85 32.32 17.42 33.12
CA PHE A 85 32.16 18.84 32.80
C PHE A 85 33.22 19.69 33.51
N PRO A 86 33.94 20.59 32.80
CA PRO A 86 34.79 21.58 33.43
C PRO A 86 33.93 22.70 34.07
N ASP A 87 34.31 23.10 35.29
CA ASP A 87 33.75 24.28 35.97
C ASP A 87 34.24 25.55 35.27
N LEU A 88 33.31 26.36 34.77
CA LEU A 88 33.61 27.72 34.31
C LEU A 88 33.41 28.67 35.50
N GLY A 89 34.35 28.63 36.44
CA GLY A 89 34.35 29.49 37.62
C GLY A 89 35.79 29.86 37.99
N ASN A 90 36.12 31.16 37.87
CA ASN A 90 37.38 31.81 38.22
C ASN A 90 38.60 31.49 37.34
N THR A 91 38.66 32.12 36.17
CA THR A 91 39.92 32.38 35.48
C THR A 91 40.70 33.48 36.21
N SER A 92 41.60 33.10 37.12
CA SER A 92 42.77 33.92 37.44
C SER A 92 44.00 33.27 36.83
N PHE A 93 44.54 33.94 35.81
CA PHE A 93 45.87 33.73 35.25
C PHE A 93 46.93 33.56 36.33
N VAL A 94 47.69 32.47 36.29
CA VAL A 94 49.14 32.44 36.58
C VAL A 94 49.75 31.31 35.73
N ASP A 95 50.64 31.69 34.81
CA ASP A 95 51.63 30.82 34.19
C ASP A 95 52.53 30.22 35.28
N ASP A 96 52.75 28.91 35.26
CA ASP A 96 54.12 28.41 35.41
C ASP A 96 54.24 26.94 35.01
N ASN A 97 55.23 26.72 34.14
CA ASN A 97 55.75 25.42 33.77
C ASN A 97 56.22 24.67 35.02
N ASN A 98 55.67 23.48 35.29
CA ASN A 98 56.46 22.38 35.83
C ASN A 98 55.79 21.02 35.60
N VAL A 99 56.46 20.23 34.77
CA VAL A 99 56.26 18.79 34.61
C VAL A 99 56.71 18.11 35.89
N ILE A 100 55.80 17.45 36.61
CA ILE A 100 56.14 16.43 37.61
C ILE A 100 55.37 15.14 37.28
N CYS A 101 56.12 14.17 36.75
CA CYS A 101 55.70 12.78 36.61
C CYS A 101 55.43 12.16 37.99
N GLY A 102 54.18 11.78 38.25
CA GLY A 102 53.82 10.80 39.28
C GLY A 102 53.44 9.48 38.61
N ILE A 103 54.39 8.55 38.52
CA ILE A 103 54.20 7.21 37.96
C ILE A 103 53.31 6.39 38.90
N ALA A 104 52.17 5.91 38.40
CA ALA A 104 51.48 4.74 38.95
C ALA A 104 50.99 3.84 37.80
N LYS A 105 51.90 2.95 37.40
CA LYS A 105 51.73 1.65 36.70
C LYS A 105 50.51 1.46 35.77
N GLU A 106 50.80 1.50 34.47
CA GLU A 106 50.10 0.70 33.45
C GLU A 106 50.23 -0.80 33.73
N PRO A 107 49.29 -1.61 33.21
CA PRO A 107 49.74 -2.54 32.17
C PRO A 107 48.87 -2.57 30.89
N SER A 108 49.60 -2.47 29.77
CA SER A 108 49.47 -3.13 28.46
C SER A 108 48.35 -2.76 27.46
N MET A 109 48.82 -2.12 26.35
CA MET A 109 48.55 -2.38 24.91
C MET A 109 47.08 -2.20 24.44
N TRP A 110 46.67 -1.21 23.62
CA TRP A 110 47.24 -0.71 22.35
C TRP A 110 46.78 0.74 22.04
N LYS A 111 47.62 1.47 21.30
CA LYS A 111 47.34 2.76 20.62
C LYS A 111 46.40 2.57 19.42
N ILE A 112 45.57 3.59 19.10
CA ILE A 112 45.71 4.46 17.90
C ILE A 112 44.64 5.57 17.89
N THR A 113 45.17 6.80 17.81
CA THR A 113 44.66 8.13 17.36
C THR A 113 43.18 8.52 17.45
N SER A 114 42.93 9.66 18.11
CA SER A 114 41.84 10.59 17.78
C SER A 114 42.36 12.03 17.86
N ASN A 115 42.04 12.80 16.82
CA ASN A 115 42.42 14.20 16.63
C ASN A 115 41.67 15.14 17.60
N LYS A 116 42.41 16.19 17.98
CA LYS A 116 42.07 17.39 18.77
C LYS A 116 40.60 17.85 18.73
N LEU A 117 39.98 17.92 19.90
CA LEU A 117 39.04 18.97 20.36
C LEU A 117 39.14 19.05 21.91
N PRO A 118 38.88 20.20 22.57
CA PRO A 118 39.36 20.48 23.93
C PRO A 118 38.43 19.95 25.04
N PHE A 119 38.10 18.65 25.01
CA PHE A 119 37.37 17.97 26.09
C PHE A 119 37.89 16.53 26.23
N LEU A 120 38.14 16.08 27.47
CA LEU A 120 38.70 14.76 27.74
C LEU A 120 37.59 13.70 27.67
N ILE A 121 37.27 13.23 26.45
CA ILE A 121 36.47 12.02 26.25
C ILE A 121 37.38 10.83 26.56
N THR A 122 37.29 10.24 27.75
CA THR A 122 37.89 8.92 28.01
C THR A 122 37.22 7.89 27.12
N SER A 123 38.00 7.14 26.33
CA SER A 123 37.48 6.19 25.33
C SER A 123 36.55 5.16 25.97
N ALA A 124 35.45 4.87 25.28
CA ALA A 124 34.47 3.85 25.66
C ALA A 124 35.13 2.50 25.98
N ARG A 125 34.91 1.98 27.19
CA ARG A 125 35.23 0.59 27.53
C ARG A 125 34.10 -0.28 26.96
N VAL A 126 34.36 -0.96 25.84
CA VAL A 126 33.39 -1.86 25.19
C VAL A 126 33.63 -3.28 25.70
N GLU A 127 32.83 -3.75 26.66
CA GLU A 127 32.72 -5.18 26.96
C GLU A 127 31.68 -5.79 26.01
N ARG A 128 32.15 -6.34 24.87
CA ARG A 128 31.28 -7.14 23.99
C ARG A 128 31.08 -8.52 24.61
N ILE A 129 29.94 -8.72 25.25
CA ILE A 129 29.41 -10.07 25.51
C ILE A 129 28.49 -10.41 24.34
N GLN A 130 28.86 -11.45 23.59
CA GLN A 130 28.21 -11.88 22.35
C GLN A 130 26.84 -12.51 22.67
N ASN A 131 25.79 -12.07 21.99
CA ASN A 131 24.46 -12.63 22.12
C ASN A 131 23.98 -13.09 20.73
N ASP A 132 23.84 -14.40 20.54
CA ASP A 132 23.36 -15.04 19.30
C ASP A 132 21.82 -15.03 19.22
N LYS A 133 21.18 -13.91 19.57
CA LYS A 133 19.74 -13.72 19.32
C LYS A 133 19.55 -12.90 18.05
N ALA A 134 18.88 -13.48 17.06
CA ALA A 134 18.38 -12.75 15.92
C ALA A 134 17.36 -11.71 16.42
N PHE A 135 17.75 -10.44 16.46
CA PHE A 135 16.88 -9.35 16.90
C PHE A 135 15.84 -9.03 15.81
N GLY A 136 14.56 -9.05 16.17
CA GLY A 136 13.45 -8.60 15.31
C GLY A 136 13.31 -7.08 15.25
N LYS A 137 12.39 -6.58 14.40
CA LYS A 137 12.14 -5.14 14.15
C LYS A 137 11.67 -4.33 15.36
N ASN A 138 11.15 -4.95 16.42
CA ASN A 138 10.68 -4.27 17.63
C ASN A 138 11.70 -4.40 18.76
N THR A 139 12.92 -3.89 18.58
CA THR A 139 13.95 -3.91 19.63
C THR A 139 14.50 -2.50 19.83
N TRP A 140 14.67 -2.09 21.09
CA TRP A 140 15.07 -0.73 21.47
C TRP A 140 16.38 -0.72 22.25
N ASN A 141 17.09 0.42 22.19
CA ASN A 141 18.24 0.64 23.05
C ASN A 141 17.75 1.22 24.38
N VAL A 142 18.38 0.79 25.47
CA VAL A 142 18.07 1.28 26.82
C VAL A 142 19.24 2.14 27.28
N HIS A 143 18.99 3.40 27.59
CA HIS A 143 20.00 4.35 28.04
C HIS A 143 19.80 4.60 29.54
N VAL A 144 20.75 4.17 30.36
CA VAL A 144 20.75 4.44 31.79
C VAL A 144 21.70 5.59 32.10
N ILE A 145 21.15 6.72 32.52
CA ILE A 145 21.89 7.95 32.84
C ILE A 145 21.96 8.07 34.36
N LEU A 146 23.16 7.99 34.91
CA LEU A 146 23.41 8.28 36.33
C LEU A 146 23.86 9.73 36.43
N ALA A 147 23.08 10.56 37.11
CA ALA A 147 23.38 11.98 37.33
C ALA A 147 23.60 12.27 38.81
N LYS A 148 24.63 13.06 39.12
CA LYS A 148 24.93 13.47 40.50
C LYS A 148 23.82 14.34 41.10
N ASN A 149 23.40 15.37 40.38
CA ASN A 149 22.35 16.31 40.79
C ASN A 149 21.49 16.71 39.56
N ILE A 150 20.38 17.44 39.82
CA ILE A 150 19.46 17.91 38.77
C ILE A 150 20.16 18.88 37.79
N HIS A 151 21.15 19.64 38.26
CA HIS A 151 21.90 20.60 37.46
C HIS A 151 22.79 19.93 36.39
N SER A 152 23.49 18.84 36.73
CA SER A 152 24.30 18.07 35.79
C SER A 152 23.41 17.41 34.72
N PHE A 153 22.18 17.01 35.08
CA PHE A 153 21.20 16.50 34.13
C PHE A 153 20.65 17.61 33.21
N ASP A 154 20.35 18.80 33.75
CA ASP A 154 19.92 19.99 32.98
C ASP A 154 20.97 20.40 31.93
N LYS A 155 22.26 20.22 32.23
CA LYS A 155 23.35 20.54 31.30
C LYS A 155 23.37 19.60 30.08
N ILE A 156 23.12 18.30 30.29
CA ILE A 156 23.05 17.31 29.20
C ILE A 156 21.77 17.43 28.39
N SER A 157 20.64 17.77 29.05
CA SER A 157 19.37 17.93 28.35
C SER A 157 19.37 19.15 27.40
N LYS A 158 20.19 20.17 27.69
CA LYS A 158 20.32 21.41 26.89
C LYS A 158 21.41 21.34 25.82
N ASP A 159 22.48 20.56 26.02
CA ASP A 159 23.60 20.47 25.09
C ASP A 159 23.41 19.34 24.06
N GLY A 160 22.71 19.65 22.97
CA GLY A 160 22.41 18.72 21.88
C GLY A 160 23.64 18.21 21.09
N SER A 161 24.84 18.69 21.40
CA SER A 161 26.09 18.25 20.77
C SER A 161 26.71 17.01 21.44
N THR A 162 26.38 16.76 22.71
CA THR A 162 27.04 15.74 23.54
C THR A 162 26.32 14.38 23.52
N PHE A 163 25.01 14.40 23.24
CA PHE A 163 24.15 13.23 23.36
C PHE A 163 23.04 13.23 22.30
N GLU A 164 23.02 12.21 21.46
CA GLU A 164 21.97 12.04 20.45
C GLU A 164 20.73 11.42 21.10
N TRP A 165 19.70 12.24 21.29
CA TRP A 165 18.42 11.81 21.84
C TRP A 165 17.57 11.17 20.74
N ASN A 166 17.30 9.88 20.83
CA ASN A 166 16.42 9.15 19.92
C ASN A 166 15.06 8.84 20.57
N PRO A 167 13.91 9.31 20.03
CA PRO A 167 12.60 9.14 20.68
C PRO A 167 12.15 7.69 20.82
N TYR A 168 12.71 6.77 20.01
CA TYR A 168 12.41 5.34 20.05
C TYR A 168 13.13 4.60 21.20
N ASP A 169 14.23 5.17 21.71
CA ASP A 169 15.02 4.56 22.77
C ASP A 169 14.41 4.83 24.16
N ARG A 170 14.69 3.96 25.12
CA ARG A 170 14.15 4.04 26.48
C ARG A 170 15.20 4.61 27.43
N PHE A 171 14.87 5.66 28.17
CA PHE A 171 15.78 6.35 29.07
C PHE A 171 15.40 6.14 30.54
N ILE A 172 16.37 5.69 31.34
CA ILE A 172 16.26 5.57 32.79
C ILE A 172 17.26 6.54 33.39
N ILE A 173 16.79 7.55 34.10
CA ILE A 173 17.63 8.54 34.77
C ILE A 173 17.57 8.26 36.26
N LEU A 174 18.75 8.07 36.85
CA LEU A 174 18.94 7.84 38.27
C LEU A 174 19.65 9.05 38.86
N ILE A 175 18.98 9.77 39.77
CA ILE A 175 19.54 10.94 40.46
C ILE A 175 19.97 10.52 41.88
N VAL A 176 21.20 10.88 42.25
CA VAL A 176 21.86 10.38 43.48
C VAL A 176 21.72 11.32 44.69
N CYS A 177 21.64 12.64 44.50
CA CYS A 177 21.52 13.62 45.59
C CYS A 177 20.19 14.41 45.55
N GLN A 178 19.54 14.54 46.70
CA GLN A 178 18.33 15.34 46.90
C GLN A 178 18.71 16.74 47.43
N GLU A 179 18.56 17.77 46.59
CA GLU A 179 18.44 19.16 47.07
C GLU A 179 16.95 19.53 47.13
N GLU A 180 16.60 20.45 48.05
CA GLU A 180 15.24 20.76 48.53
C GLU A 180 14.16 21.01 47.46
N MET A 181 12.89 21.01 47.94
CA MET A 181 11.62 21.22 47.23
C MET A 181 11.60 22.31 46.13
N LEU A 182 12.50 23.30 46.18
CA LEU A 182 12.63 24.38 45.18
C LEU A 182 13.15 23.89 43.81
N TYR A 183 13.86 22.75 43.76
CA TYR A 183 14.40 22.19 42.51
C TYR A 183 13.48 21.16 41.83
N LYS A 184 12.37 20.78 42.46
CA LYS A 184 11.39 19.85 41.87
C LYS A 184 10.71 20.42 40.63
N SER A 185 10.32 21.70 40.68
CA SER A 185 9.78 22.42 39.51
C SER A 185 10.77 22.44 38.34
N ARG A 186 12.06 22.58 38.64
CA ARG A 186 13.12 22.58 37.63
C ARG A 186 13.25 21.25 36.90
N LEU A 187 12.99 20.13 37.58
CA LEU A 187 12.98 18.79 36.96
C LEU A 187 11.78 18.63 36.01
N ASP A 188 10.62 19.13 36.43
CA ASP A 188 9.41 19.14 35.59
C ASP A 188 9.62 20.01 34.34
N ASP A 189 10.30 21.15 34.48
CA ASP A 189 10.69 22.02 33.36
C ASP A 189 11.68 21.35 32.42
N ILE A 190 12.63 20.55 32.94
CA ILE A 190 13.57 19.79 32.10
C ILE A 190 12.83 18.72 31.30
N LEU A 191 11.94 17.95 31.93
CA LEU A 191 11.15 16.92 31.25
C LEU A 191 10.23 17.54 30.18
N LYS A 192 9.61 18.68 30.48
CA LYS A 192 8.81 19.44 29.52
C LYS A 192 9.66 19.99 28.36
N THR A 193 10.90 20.40 28.62
CA THR A 193 11.84 20.85 27.60
C THR A 193 12.29 19.70 26.70
N LEU A 194 12.54 18.52 27.28
CA LEU A 194 12.91 17.31 26.53
C LEU A 194 11.76 16.83 25.64
N TRP A 195 10.52 16.90 26.11
CA TRP A 195 9.35 16.63 25.27
C TRP A 195 9.19 17.68 24.15
N SER A 196 9.17 18.97 24.49
CA SER A 196 8.88 20.03 23.50
C SER A 196 9.95 20.20 22.43
N LYS A 197 11.24 20.04 22.77
CA LYS A 197 12.35 20.20 21.82
C LYS A 197 12.74 18.91 21.11
N HIS A 198 12.76 17.79 21.83
CA HIS A 198 13.32 16.53 21.33
C HIS A 198 12.26 15.44 21.12
N LYS A 199 10.98 15.70 21.45
CA LYS A 199 9.87 14.72 21.39
C LYS A 199 10.16 13.44 22.20
N MET A 200 10.96 13.56 23.26
CA MET A 200 11.31 12.42 24.13
C MET A 200 10.16 12.11 25.09
N GLN A 201 9.57 10.92 24.97
CA GLN A 201 8.48 10.47 25.84
C GLN A 201 8.93 9.40 26.84
N SER A 202 9.82 8.50 26.43
CA SER A 202 10.23 7.35 27.23
C SER A 202 11.34 7.66 28.22
N ILE A 203 11.13 8.71 29.02
CA ILE A 203 12.07 9.12 30.07
C ILE A 203 11.45 8.79 31.42
N LEU A 204 12.10 7.88 32.15
CA LEU A 204 11.82 7.66 33.56
C LEU A 204 12.87 8.34 34.40
N VAL A 205 12.45 9.19 35.31
CA VAL A 205 13.33 9.74 36.34
C VAL A 205 12.99 9.07 37.65
N ALA A 206 13.93 8.28 38.15
CA ALA A 206 13.86 7.76 39.50
C ALA A 206 14.71 8.62 40.42
N GLU A 207 14.07 9.23 41.41
CA GLU A 207 14.77 9.86 42.51
C GLU A 207 15.20 8.74 43.47
N THR A 208 16.45 8.30 43.37
CA THR A 208 16.99 7.36 44.35
C THR A 208 17.35 8.10 45.64
N ILE A 209 16.72 7.64 46.72
CA ILE A 209 16.74 8.17 48.07
C ILE A 209 18.14 7.99 48.71
N ALA A 210 18.79 9.11 48.95
CA ALA A 210 19.66 9.33 50.10
C ALA A 210 19.37 10.79 50.49
N ILE A 211 18.59 11.10 51.53
CA ILE A 211 18.93 10.99 52.95
C ILE A 211 17.64 11.39 53.69
N ALA A 212 16.85 10.45 54.23
CA ALA A 212 16.01 10.60 55.43
C ALA A 212 14.89 9.53 55.48
N ASP A 213 14.82 8.90 56.64
CA ASP A 213 13.70 8.14 57.22
C ASP A 213 13.32 6.74 56.71
N ASN A 214 12.72 6.04 57.68
CA ASN A 214 12.75 4.61 57.91
C ASN A 214 11.51 3.89 57.34
N THR A 215 10.89 4.45 56.31
CA THR A 215 9.69 3.89 55.69
C THR A 215 10.05 3.23 54.36
N ARG A 216 9.24 2.23 53.99
CA ARG A 216 9.31 1.44 52.74
C ARG A 216 9.82 2.30 51.58
N ILE A 217 10.74 1.77 50.78
CA ILE A 217 11.23 2.45 49.58
C ILE A 217 10.03 2.62 48.63
N ASP A 218 9.28 3.71 48.78
CA ASP A 218 8.31 4.16 47.80
C ASP A 218 9.15 4.66 46.62
N GLN A 219 9.32 3.79 45.62
CA GLN A 219 10.07 4.11 44.41
C GLN A 219 9.16 4.94 43.50
N ALA A 220 9.08 6.22 43.84
CA ALA A 220 8.38 7.22 43.07
C ALA A 220 9.13 7.48 41.75
N ILE A 221 8.55 7.02 40.65
CA ILE A 221 9.04 7.29 39.30
C ILE A 221 8.32 8.51 38.76
N ARG A 222 9.07 9.50 38.28
CA ARG A 222 8.53 10.67 37.57
C ARG A 222 8.55 10.43 36.08
N ILE A 223 7.40 10.68 35.46
CA ILE A 223 7.18 10.53 34.02
C ILE A 223 6.45 11.76 33.52
N TYR A 224 6.85 12.26 32.36
CA TYR A 224 6.08 13.27 31.68
C TYR A 224 4.99 12.63 30.81
N ASN A 225 3.72 12.90 31.12
CA ASN A 225 2.59 12.51 30.30
C ASN A 225 2.12 13.72 29.48
N PRO A 226 2.39 13.79 28.16
CA PRO A 226 1.99 14.92 27.32
C PRO A 226 0.48 15.01 27.14
N PHE A 227 -0.27 13.92 27.35
CA PHE A 227 -1.71 13.84 27.13
C PHE A 227 -2.53 13.98 28.42
N ALA A 228 -1.88 14.15 29.57
CA ALA A 228 -2.56 14.45 30.82
C ALA A 228 -3.15 15.87 30.78
N LYS A 229 -4.44 16.00 31.10
CA LYS A 229 -5.12 17.30 31.16
C LYS A 229 -4.74 18.01 32.46
N VAL A 230 -4.17 19.21 32.36
CA VAL A 230 -3.85 20.06 33.53
C VAL A 230 -5.02 21.02 33.80
N ASN A 231 -5.42 21.76 32.77
CA ASN A 231 -6.57 22.67 32.75
C ASN A 231 -7.36 22.47 31.45
N ASP A 232 -8.52 23.11 31.28
CA ASP A 232 -9.33 23.02 30.04
C ASP A 232 -8.60 23.43 28.76
N SER A 233 -7.50 24.20 28.87
CA SER A 233 -6.69 24.67 27.74
C SER A 233 -5.23 24.19 27.75
N ALA A 234 -4.80 23.39 28.73
CA ALA A 234 -3.40 23.02 28.90
C ALA A 234 -3.21 21.51 29.13
N TYR A 235 -2.32 20.93 28.32
CA TYR A 235 -1.93 19.52 28.37
C TYR A 235 -0.47 19.37 28.79
N GLY A 236 -0.14 18.23 29.38
CA GLY A 236 1.21 17.87 29.80
C GLY A 236 1.42 18.02 31.30
N ARG A 237 1.48 16.89 32.00
CA ARG A 237 1.74 16.85 33.46
C ARG A 237 2.84 15.83 33.77
N VAL A 238 3.66 16.14 34.77
CA VAL A 238 4.53 15.13 35.37
C VAL A 238 3.71 14.29 36.35
N GLU A 239 3.62 12.99 36.06
CA GLU A 239 2.98 11.99 36.88
C GLU A 239 4.01 11.30 37.77
N ILE A 240 3.61 11.03 39.01
CA ILE A 240 4.41 10.31 39.99
C ILE A 240 3.77 8.94 40.19
N ILE A 241 4.47 7.89 39.79
CA ILE A 241 4.00 6.51 39.90
C ILE A 241 4.86 5.78 40.93
N ASN A 242 4.23 5.30 42.00
CA ASN A 242 4.90 4.49 43.01
C ASN A 242 4.89 3.02 42.57
N VAL A 243 6.05 2.51 42.17
CA VAL A 243 6.17 1.12 41.71
C VAL A 243 6.64 0.22 42.85
N LYS A 244 5.99 -0.95 43.02
CA LYS A 244 6.29 -1.88 44.12
C LYS A 244 7.09 -3.11 43.66
N THR A 245 6.94 -3.52 42.41
CA THR A 245 7.59 -4.72 41.87
C THR A 245 8.48 -4.43 40.67
N VAL A 246 9.51 -5.27 40.47
CA VAL A 246 10.41 -5.18 39.31
C VAL A 246 9.64 -5.35 37.99
N GLY A 247 8.65 -6.25 37.97
CA GLY A 247 7.82 -6.52 36.80
C GLY A 247 6.90 -5.36 36.41
N GLU A 248 6.34 -4.64 37.39
CA GLU A 248 5.57 -3.42 37.12
C GLU A 248 6.45 -2.34 36.48
N ALA A 249 7.67 -2.12 36.98
CA ALA A 249 8.60 -1.12 36.44
C ALA A 249 9.06 -1.48 35.02
N SER A 250 9.40 -2.74 34.76
CA SER A 250 9.85 -3.19 33.44
C SER A 250 8.72 -3.18 32.41
N SER A 251 7.50 -3.57 32.80
CA SER A 251 6.31 -3.49 31.95
C SER A 251 5.96 -2.05 31.60
N LEU A 252 5.97 -1.16 32.60
CA LEU A 252 5.71 0.26 32.39
C LEU A 252 6.73 0.90 31.44
N LEU A 253 8.02 0.56 31.55
CA LEU A 253 9.07 1.00 30.61
C LEU A 253 8.85 0.50 29.18
N SER A 254 8.48 -0.76 29.05
CA SER A 254 8.34 -1.42 27.76
C SER A 254 7.14 -0.87 26.99
N HIS A 255 6.03 -0.62 27.71
CA HIS A 255 4.74 -0.23 27.13
C HIS A 255 4.30 1.21 27.44
N LEU A 256 5.22 2.10 27.86
CA LEU A 256 4.85 3.46 28.28
C LEU A 256 4.07 4.23 27.22
N SER A 257 4.55 4.21 25.98
CA SER A 257 3.90 4.89 24.85
C SER A 257 2.49 4.35 24.62
N TYR A 258 2.29 3.04 24.74
CA TYR A 258 0.96 2.43 24.66
C TYR A 258 0.06 2.84 25.82
N TYR A 259 0.55 2.82 27.07
CA TYR A 259 -0.22 3.24 28.24
C TYR A 259 -0.70 4.69 28.14
N GLN A 260 0.16 5.61 27.70
CA GLN A 260 -0.17 7.03 27.59
C GLN A 260 -1.07 7.34 26.38
N THR A 261 -0.96 6.57 25.29
CA THR A 261 -1.80 6.77 24.09
C THR A 261 -3.15 6.05 24.18
N ASN A 262 -3.35 5.15 25.14
CA ASN A 262 -4.62 4.46 25.34
C ASN A 262 -5.76 5.41 25.74
N ASN A 263 -5.46 6.53 26.41
CA ASN A 263 -6.43 7.59 26.71
C ASN A 263 -5.74 8.95 26.71
N MET A 264 -6.02 9.76 25.68
CA MET A 264 -5.39 11.06 25.48
C MET A 264 -6.20 12.25 26.05
N ASN A 265 -7.24 11.99 26.84
CA ASN A 265 -8.04 13.00 27.56
C ASN A 265 -8.55 14.16 26.66
N GLY A 266 -8.95 13.84 25.43
CA GLY A 266 -9.46 14.80 24.46
C GLY A 266 -8.39 15.65 23.76
N TYR A 267 -7.10 15.31 23.88
CA TYR A 267 -5.99 16.03 23.23
C TYR A 267 -6.28 16.26 21.73
N GLU A 268 -6.04 17.47 21.24
CA GLU A 268 -6.28 17.84 19.85
C GLU A 268 -5.08 17.47 18.96
N LEU A 269 -5.25 16.48 18.07
CA LEU A 269 -4.24 16.08 17.09
C LEU A 269 -4.46 16.77 15.74
N LYS A 270 -3.37 17.22 15.10
CA LYS A 270 -3.42 17.75 13.74
C LYS A 270 -3.40 16.58 12.76
N THR A 271 -4.53 16.28 12.14
CA THR A 271 -4.66 15.13 11.24
C THR A 271 -4.72 15.57 9.79
N GLY A 272 -3.84 15.04 8.96
CA GLY A 272 -3.94 15.18 7.51
C GLY A 272 -5.04 14.26 6.99
N VAL A 273 -6.15 14.84 6.53
CA VAL A 273 -7.26 14.13 5.88
C VAL A 273 -7.68 14.92 4.65
N PHE A 274 -8.03 14.25 3.58
CA PHE A 274 -8.52 14.83 2.32
C PHE A 274 -10.06 14.87 2.29
N SER A 275 -10.71 15.03 3.43
CA SER A 275 -12.15 15.31 3.53
C SER A 275 -12.43 16.81 3.33
N LYS A 276 -13.69 17.17 3.13
CA LYS A 276 -14.12 18.55 2.93
C LYS A 276 -14.87 19.00 4.18
N ASP A 277 -14.30 19.92 4.95
CA ASP A 277 -15.06 20.65 5.96
C ASP A 277 -15.93 21.75 5.32
N GLU A 278 -17.07 22.00 5.95
CA GLU A 278 -18.11 22.96 5.53
C GLU A 278 -17.64 24.43 5.59
N ASP A 279 -16.54 24.72 6.30
CA ASP A 279 -16.00 26.06 6.57
C ASP A 279 -15.15 26.68 5.44
N MET A 280 -14.99 26.01 4.30
CA MET A 280 -14.22 26.54 3.16
C MET A 280 -15.05 27.54 2.33
N SER A 281 -14.39 28.56 1.77
CA SER A 281 -15.05 29.56 0.91
C SER A 281 -15.54 28.96 -0.42
N ASP A 282 -16.64 29.48 -0.98
CA ASP A 282 -17.27 28.92 -2.18
C ASP A 282 -16.37 28.96 -3.45
N GLU A 283 -15.39 29.87 -3.48
CA GLU A 283 -14.39 29.96 -4.55
C GLU A 283 -13.35 28.83 -4.47
N GLU A 284 -12.90 28.46 -3.26
CA GLU A 284 -12.04 27.28 -3.04
C GLU A 284 -12.80 25.98 -3.30
N LYS A 285 -14.10 25.94 -2.99
CA LYS A 285 -15.01 24.83 -3.36
C LYS A 285 -15.07 24.65 -4.88
N MET A 286 -15.07 25.73 -5.67
CA MET A 286 -15.17 25.68 -7.14
C MET A 286 -13.84 25.27 -7.80
N GLY A 287 -12.69 25.71 -7.25
CA GLY A 287 -11.36 25.32 -7.73
C GLY A 287 -11.00 23.85 -7.45
N LEU A 288 -11.34 23.33 -6.26
CA LEU A 288 -11.08 21.93 -5.88
C LEU A 288 -12.11 20.95 -6.42
N SER A 289 -13.38 21.34 -6.61
CA SER A 289 -14.46 20.43 -7.06
C SER A 289 -14.24 19.83 -8.45
N LYS A 290 -13.50 20.52 -9.35
CA LYS A 290 -13.16 19.97 -10.67
C LYS A 290 -12.12 18.84 -10.61
N ARG A 291 -11.28 18.77 -9.58
CA ARG A 291 -10.26 17.71 -9.37
C ARG A 291 -10.77 16.49 -8.57
N TYR A 292 -11.91 16.62 -7.88
CA TYR A 292 -12.19 15.84 -6.66
C TYR A 292 -13.09 14.60 -6.80
N ASN A 293 -13.67 14.32 -7.96
CA ASN A 293 -14.84 13.45 -8.01
C ASN A 293 -14.56 11.94 -8.00
N ASN A 294 -13.28 11.53 -8.10
CA ASN A 294 -12.92 10.16 -8.39
C ASN A 294 -12.36 9.34 -7.22
N ASN A 295 -12.37 9.81 -5.96
CA ASN A 295 -11.85 9.02 -4.82
C ASN A 295 -12.70 9.19 -3.52
N ARG A 296 -13.98 9.55 -3.61
CA ARG A 296 -14.82 9.84 -2.43
C ARG A 296 -14.98 8.66 -1.45
N SER A 297 -15.03 7.42 -1.93
CA SER A 297 -15.31 6.26 -1.07
C SER A 297 -14.18 5.91 -0.11
N PHE A 298 -12.92 6.03 -0.54
CA PHE A 298 -11.77 5.75 0.33
C PHE A 298 -11.67 6.76 1.46
N LYS A 299 -12.01 8.02 1.18
CA LYS A 299 -12.04 9.10 2.17
C LYS A 299 -13.04 8.81 3.29
N GLU A 300 -14.20 8.24 2.95
CA GLU A 300 -15.19 7.85 3.96
C GLU A 300 -14.70 6.69 4.82
N ILE A 301 -13.99 5.71 4.25
CA ILE A 301 -13.43 4.59 5.02
C ILE A 301 -12.32 5.08 5.96
N ASP A 302 -11.40 5.89 5.44
CA ASP A 302 -10.30 6.49 6.22
C ASP A 302 -10.87 7.36 7.35
N GLN A 303 -11.96 8.11 7.10
CA GLN A 303 -12.67 8.90 8.11
C GLN A 303 -13.36 8.03 9.18
N ILE A 304 -14.03 6.94 8.79
CA ILE A 304 -14.65 5.99 9.75
C ILE A 304 -13.59 5.39 10.67
N ILE A 305 -12.43 5.03 10.11
CA ILE A 305 -11.31 4.48 10.87
C ILE A 305 -10.73 5.54 11.82
N LEU A 306 -10.51 6.77 11.34
CA LEU A 306 -10.07 7.89 12.18
C LEU A 306 -11.04 8.14 13.35
N ASN A 307 -12.34 8.25 13.08
CA ASN A 307 -13.36 8.46 14.11
C ASN A 307 -13.36 7.34 15.15
N THR A 308 -13.30 6.09 14.69
CA THR A 308 -13.26 4.93 15.58
C THR A 308 -12.04 4.97 16.49
N ILE A 309 -10.85 5.26 15.94
CA ILE A 309 -9.62 5.35 16.73
C ILE A 309 -9.67 6.56 17.68
N ALA A 310 -10.22 7.70 17.24
CA ALA A 310 -10.41 8.90 18.05
C ALA A 310 -11.29 8.66 19.29
N GLU A 311 -12.39 7.93 19.11
CA GLU A 311 -13.29 7.54 20.20
C GLU A 311 -12.60 6.60 21.20
N HIS A 312 -11.86 5.59 20.71
CA HIS A 312 -11.24 4.57 21.57
C HIS A 312 -9.98 5.05 22.29
N MET A 313 -9.18 5.92 21.66
CA MET A 313 -8.01 6.55 22.26
C MET A 313 -8.35 7.88 22.96
N ASN A 314 -9.61 8.31 22.92
CA ASN A 314 -10.14 9.53 23.52
C ASN A 314 -9.31 10.78 23.15
N PHE A 315 -9.25 11.10 21.85
CA PHE A 315 -8.66 12.33 21.34
C PHE A 315 -9.61 13.08 20.42
N THR A 316 -9.40 14.38 20.30
CA THR A 316 -10.05 15.20 19.27
C THR A 316 -9.05 15.46 18.16
N TYR A 317 -9.52 15.75 16.96
CA TYR A 317 -8.61 16.05 15.85
C TYR A 317 -9.07 17.26 15.08
N ARG A 318 -8.09 17.98 14.54
CA ARG A 318 -8.29 19.06 13.60
C ARG A 318 -7.76 18.66 12.24
N GLN A 319 -8.66 18.70 11.27
CA GLN A 319 -8.31 18.39 9.90
C GLN A 319 -7.38 19.47 9.33
N MET A 320 -6.28 19.03 8.73
CA MET A 320 -5.33 19.87 8.01
C MET A 320 -5.37 19.52 6.53
N LEU A 321 -5.65 20.52 5.70
CA LEU A 321 -5.51 20.41 4.25
C LEU A 321 -4.03 20.63 3.86
N PRO A 322 -3.55 19.97 2.79
CA PRO A 322 -2.19 20.16 2.36
C PRO A 322 -1.87 21.60 2.00
N LYS A 323 -0.78 22.14 2.57
CA LYS A 323 -0.43 23.57 2.45
C LYS A 323 -0.22 24.01 1.00
N ASP A 324 0.30 23.11 0.17
CA ASP A 324 0.67 23.37 -1.23
C ASP A 324 -0.42 22.94 -2.22
N ASN A 325 -1.62 22.60 -1.74
CA ASN A 325 -2.73 22.06 -2.53
C ASN A 325 -2.37 20.83 -3.37
N LYS A 326 -1.29 20.10 -3.00
CA LYS A 326 -0.97 18.79 -3.55
C LYS A 326 -1.44 17.72 -2.56
N PHE A 327 -2.05 16.65 -3.07
CA PHE A 327 -2.65 15.61 -2.24
C PHE A 327 -1.62 14.75 -1.48
N PHE A 328 -1.35 13.53 -1.95
CA PHE A 328 -0.44 12.59 -1.27
C PHE A 328 1.00 13.13 -1.20
N GLY A 329 1.48 13.75 -2.28
CA GLY A 329 2.84 14.27 -2.34
C GLY A 329 3.85 13.31 -2.94
N TYR A 330 5.09 13.78 -3.08
CA TYR A 330 6.26 13.02 -3.54
C TYR A 330 7.53 13.82 -3.18
N GLN A 331 8.71 13.21 -3.32
CA GLN A 331 9.98 13.91 -3.18
C GLN A 331 10.37 14.57 -4.50
N LEU A 332 10.67 15.87 -4.46
CA LEU A 332 11.22 16.61 -5.58
C LEU A 332 12.70 16.27 -5.79
N SER A 333 13.24 16.55 -6.98
CA SER A 333 14.65 16.32 -7.31
C SER A 333 15.64 17.10 -6.43
N ASN A 334 15.18 18.16 -5.75
CA ASN A 334 15.95 18.92 -4.78
C ASN A 334 15.94 18.30 -3.37
N GLY A 335 15.33 17.12 -3.19
CA GLY A 335 15.19 16.42 -1.91
C GLY A 335 14.02 16.89 -1.03
N THR A 336 13.31 17.96 -1.42
CA THR A 336 12.18 18.48 -0.63
C THR A 336 10.90 17.69 -0.87
N TYR A 337 10.07 17.55 0.17
CA TYR A 337 8.81 16.83 0.11
C TYR A 337 7.65 17.79 -0.07
N VAL A 338 6.68 17.39 -0.90
CA VAL A 338 5.46 18.15 -1.16
C VAL A 338 4.22 17.35 -0.75
N GLY A 339 3.04 17.97 -0.71
CA GLY A 339 1.79 17.38 -0.27
C GLY A 339 1.80 16.87 1.18
N ALA A 340 0.93 15.90 1.48
CA ALA A 340 0.75 15.34 2.82
C ALA A 340 2.02 14.69 3.39
N ILE A 341 2.88 14.09 2.55
CA ILE A 341 4.20 13.60 3.01
C ILE A 341 5.03 14.75 3.57
N GLY A 342 5.10 15.88 2.86
CA GLY A 342 5.79 17.07 3.33
C GLY A 342 5.18 17.63 4.62
N ASP A 343 3.86 17.62 4.74
CA ASP A 343 3.19 18.13 5.95
C ASP A 343 3.48 17.29 7.20
N VAL A 344 3.62 15.97 7.05
CA VAL A 344 4.03 15.07 8.14
C VAL A 344 5.51 15.27 8.49
N ILE A 345 6.41 15.32 7.49
CA ILE A 345 7.85 15.50 7.70
C ILE A 345 8.18 16.84 8.34
N TYR A 346 7.52 17.92 7.89
CA TYR A 346 7.75 19.27 8.42
C TYR A 346 6.95 19.57 9.71
N GLY A 347 6.29 18.56 10.29
CA GLY A 347 5.59 18.69 11.57
C GLY A 347 4.35 19.59 11.53
N ARG A 348 3.72 19.74 10.36
CA ARG A 348 2.46 20.48 10.20
C ARG A 348 1.25 19.61 10.55
N ALA A 349 1.33 18.31 10.22
CA ALA A 349 0.41 17.28 10.66
C ALA A 349 1.13 16.31 11.61
N ASP A 350 0.46 15.89 12.68
CA ASP A 350 0.98 14.92 13.63
C ASP A 350 0.84 13.48 13.09
N ILE A 351 -0.15 13.27 12.23
CA ILE A 351 -0.42 12.02 11.50
C ILE A 351 -1.26 12.33 10.26
N CYS A 352 -1.13 11.55 9.19
CA CYS A 352 -2.02 11.61 8.04
C CYS A 352 -2.84 10.31 7.92
N PHE A 353 -4.16 10.44 8.13
CA PHE A 353 -5.15 9.38 8.00
C PHE A 353 -5.70 9.36 6.58
N GLU A 354 -4.81 9.13 5.63
CA GLU A 354 -5.16 8.83 4.24
C GLU A 354 -4.43 7.56 3.83
N SER A 355 -5.10 6.71 3.06
CA SER A 355 -4.53 5.44 2.60
C SER A 355 -3.36 5.64 1.62
N PHE A 356 -2.12 5.61 2.11
CA PHE A 356 -0.89 5.62 1.31
C PHE A 356 -0.48 4.22 0.88
N PHE A 357 0.06 4.09 -0.34
CA PHE A 357 0.74 2.87 -0.77
C PHE A 357 2.04 2.70 0.01
N ILE A 358 2.26 1.53 0.61
CA ILE A 358 3.54 1.19 1.24
C ILE A 358 4.56 0.95 0.13
N LYS A 359 5.46 1.91 -0.04
CA LYS A 359 6.58 1.87 -0.98
C LYS A 359 7.64 2.88 -0.57
N LYS A 360 8.74 2.90 -1.31
CA LYS A 360 9.80 3.87 -1.11
C LYS A 360 9.39 5.23 -1.66
N TYR A 361 9.37 6.28 -0.83
CA TYR A 361 9.09 7.65 -1.27
C TYR A 361 10.34 8.53 -1.26
N SER A 362 11.39 8.10 -0.56
CA SER A 362 12.69 8.77 -0.52
C SER A 362 13.65 8.21 -1.57
N THR A 363 14.46 9.07 -2.16
CA THR A 363 15.65 8.68 -2.92
C THR A 363 16.72 8.06 -2.00
N ASP A 364 16.75 8.46 -0.72
CA ASP A 364 17.73 7.99 0.25
C ASP A 364 17.47 6.55 0.71
N PRO A 365 18.49 5.79 1.16
CA PRO A 365 18.32 4.40 1.59
C PRO A 365 17.45 4.26 2.86
N VAL A 366 17.28 5.34 3.62
CA VAL A 366 16.49 5.37 4.85
C VAL A 366 15.27 6.27 4.62
N GLU A 367 14.08 5.75 4.93
CA GLU A 367 12.85 6.53 4.84
C GLU A 367 12.77 7.61 5.93
N ASP A 368 12.16 8.74 5.56
CA ASP A 368 11.94 9.90 6.43
C ASP A 368 10.58 9.86 7.14
N VAL A 369 9.77 8.85 6.81
CA VAL A 369 8.42 8.63 7.32
C VAL A 369 8.25 7.19 7.81
N ASN A 370 7.33 7.00 8.75
CA ASN A 370 6.92 5.68 9.22
C ASN A 370 5.51 5.37 8.72
N PHE A 371 5.26 4.12 8.39
CA PHE A 371 3.92 3.62 8.07
C PHE A 371 3.31 2.93 9.29
N SER A 372 1.98 3.03 9.41
CA SER A 372 1.23 2.17 10.31
C SER A 372 1.28 0.71 9.86
N VAL A 373 0.75 -0.21 10.67
CA VAL A 373 0.36 -1.54 10.18
C VAL A 373 -0.58 -1.37 8.98
N TYR A 374 -0.49 -2.28 8.01
CA TYR A 374 -1.33 -2.23 6.82
C TYR A 374 -2.80 -2.24 7.22
N MET A 375 -3.59 -1.36 6.62
CA MET A 375 -5.03 -1.27 6.79
C MET A 375 -5.74 -2.17 5.78
N ASP A 376 -5.25 -2.17 4.53
CA ASP A 376 -5.84 -2.95 3.45
C ASP A 376 -4.79 -3.28 2.36
N PHE A 377 -5.20 -4.03 1.35
CA PHE A 377 -4.41 -4.40 0.18
C PHE A 377 -5.19 -4.11 -1.10
N ASP A 378 -4.56 -3.47 -2.07
CA ASP A 378 -5.19 -3.15 -3.34
C ASP A 378 -4.21 -3.24 -4.52
N ARG A 379 -4.77 -3.44 -5.71
CA ARG A 379 -4.02 -3.46 -6.97
C ARG A 379 -4.32 -2.20 -7.76
N VAL A 380 -3.30 -1.63 -8.37
CA VAL A 380 -3.45 -0.48 -9.25
C VAL A 380 -3.38 -0.96 -10.69
N CYS A 381 -4.48 -0.81 -11.41
CA CYS A 381 -4.68 -1.35 -12.75
C CYS A 381 -4.98 -0.21 -13.74
N VAL A 382 -4.83 -0.50 -15.04
CA VAL A 382 -5.08 0.47 -16.11
C VAL A 382 -6.56 0.41 -16.52
N ILE A 383 -7.21 1.58 -16.55
CA ILE A 383 -8.53 1.78 -17.12
C ILE A 383 -8.38 2.20 -18.59
N VAL A 384 -9.10 1.52 -19.47
CA VAL A 384 -9.18 1.80 -20.91
C VAL A 384 -10.63 2.02 -21.35
N PRO A 385 -10.88 2.65 -22.51
CA PRO A 385 -12.20 2.64 -23.13
C PRO A 385 -12.69 1.21 -23.36
N LYS A 386 -13.96 0.94 -23.04
CA LYS A 386 -14.62 -0.32 -23.40
C LYS A 386 -14.63 -0.50 -24.93
N ALA A 387 -14.48 -1.72 -25.41
CA ALA A 387 -14.60 -2.01 -26.84
C ALA A 387 -15.94 -1.52 -27.41
N THR A 388 -15.97 -1.16 -28.70
CA THR A 388 -17.21 -0.70 -29.34
C THR A 388 -18.21 -1.84 -29.48
N LYS A 389 -19.51 -1.50 -29.50
CA LYS A 389 -20.57 -2.45 -29.87
C LYS A 389 -20.38 -2.87 -31.33
N ILE A 390 -20.58 -4.16 -31.61
CA ILE A 390 -20.61 -4.67 -32.98
C ILE A 390 -21.91 -4.20 -33.64
N PRO A 391 -21.84 -3.52 -34.79
CA PRO A 391 -23.03 -3.08 -35.52
C PRO A 391 -23.96 -4.27 -35.81
N LYS A 392 -25.26 -4.09 -35.58
CA LYS A 392 -26.25 -5.19 -35.65
C LYS A 392 -26.18 -6.01 -36.94
N GLY A 393 -26.08 -5.36 -38.09
CA GLY A 393 -25.97 -6.05 -39.38
C GLY A 393 -24.71 -6.91 -39.57
N LEU A 394 -23.61 -6.61 -38.85
CA LEU A 394 -22.36 -7.37 -38.91
C LEU A 394 -22.28 -8.50 -37.87
N ARG A 395 -23.21 -8.56 -36.90
CA ARG A 395 -23.16 -9.55 -35.80
C ARG A 395 -23.13 -10.99 -36.31
N LEU A 396 -23.87 -11.30 -37.38
CA LEU A 396 -23.95 -12.63 -38.01
C LEU A 396 -22.57 -13.22 -38.37
N TYR A 397 -21.62 -12.39 -38.81
CA TYR A 397 -20.27 -12.84 -39.18
C TYR A 397 -19.39 -13.12 -37.96
N HIS A 398 -19.72 -12.55 -36.81
CA HIS A 398 -19.01 -12.70 -35.55
C HIS A 398 -19.58 -13.80 -34.64
N PHE A 399 -20.65 -14.49 -35.03
CA PHE A 399 -21.25 -15.58 -34.24
C PHE A 399 -20.32 -16.77 -34.05
N PHE A 400 -19.55 -17.07 -35.09
CA PHE A 400 -18.56 -18.14 -35.06
C PHE A 400 -17.18 -17.58 -35.42
N PRO A 401 -16.11 -18.04 -34.76
CA PRO A 401 -14.77 -17.70 -35.18
C PRO A 401 -14.53 -18.20 -36.61
N LEU A 402 -13.65 -17.51 -37.34
CA LEU A 402 -13.35 -17.81 -38.74
C LEU A 402 -12.90 -19.28 -38.95
N SER A 403 -12.25 -19.87 -37.94
CA SER A 403 -11.88 -21.29 -37.91
C SER A 403 -13.09 -22.22 -38.04
N VAL A 404 -14.20 -21.95 -37.37
CA VAL A 404 -15.43 -22.77 -37.42
C VAL A 404 -16.10 -22.67 -38.80
N TRP A 405 -16.09 -21.47 -39.41
CA TRP A 405 -16.56 -21.31 -40.79
C TRP A 405 -15.73 -22.13 -41.77
N ILE A 406 -14.39 -22.08 -41.66
CA ILE A 406 -13.49 -22.88 -42.50
C ILE A 406 -13.71 -24.37 -42.26
N CYS A 407 -13.76 -24.82 -41.00
CA CYS A 407 -13.99 -26.23 -40.66
C CYS A 407 -15.34 -26.73 -41.18
N THR A 408 -16.39 -25.91 -41.12
CA THR A 408 -17.72 -26.25 -41.69
C THR A 408 -17.66 -26.38 -43.21
N MET A 409 -16.96 -25.48 -43.90
CA MET A 409 -16.80 -25.57 -45.35
C MET A 409 -15.98 -26.80 -45.76
N LEU A 410 -14.90 -27.10 -45.05
CA LEU A 410 -14.07 -28.27 -45.28
C LEU A 410 -14.83 -29.58 -45.00
N SER A 411 -15.63 -29.63 -43.93
CA SER A 411 -16.43 -30.81 -43.61
C SER A 411 -17.52 -31.05 -44.65
N GLN A 412 -18.15 -30.00 -45.19
CA GLN A 412 -19.08 -30.11 -46.31
C GLN A 412 -18.42 -30.66 -47.58
N ILE A 413 -17.22 -30.15 -47.94
CA ILE A 413 -16.46 -30.68 -49.07
C ILE A 413 -16.12 -32.16 -48.87
N PHE A 414 -15.70 -32.55 -47.66
CA PHE A 414 -15.42 -33.93 -47.31
C PHE A 414 -16.67 -34.83 -47.43
N VAL A 415 -17.83 -34.35 -46.98
CA VAL A 415 -19.11 -35.05 -47.13
C VAL A 415 -19.50 -35.21 -48.60
N TYR A 416 -19.30 -34.19 -49.44
CA TYR A 416 -19.56 -34.28 -50.88
C TYR A 416 -18.64 -35.29 -51.57
N LEU A 417 -17.36 -35.29 -51.22
CA LEU A 417 -16.39 -36.24 -51.75
C LEU A 417 -16.69 -37.67 -51.33
N THR A 418 -16.93 -37.92 -50.03
CA THR A 418 -17.27 -39.25 -49.52
C THR A 418 -18.58 -39.77 -50.11
N SER A 419 -19.60 -38.92 -50.25
CA SER A 419 -20.86 -39.27 -50.93
C SER A 419 -20.63 -39.65 -52.40
N TYR A 420 -19.77 -38.91 -53.12
CA TYR A 420 -19.44 -39.21 -54.51
C TYR A 420 -18.68 -40.54 -54.65
N LEU A 421 -17.69 -40.78 -53.79
CA LEU A 421 -16.92 -42.03 -53.76
C LEU A 421 -17.83 -43.22 -53.44
N LEU A 422 -18.71 -43.11 -52.44
CA LEU A 422 -19.70 -44.15 -52.13
C LEU A 422 -20.59 -44.47 -53.33
N GLN A 423 -20.99 -43.45 -54.09
CA GLN A 423 -21.81 -43.64 -55.28
C GLN A 423 -21.08 -44.34 -56.44
N ILE A 424 -19.76 -44.13 -56.58
CA ILE A 424 -18.91 -44.82 -57.57
C ILE A 424 -18.70 -46.28 -57.18
N PHE A 425 -18.35 -46.54 -55.92
CA PHE A 425 -17.97 -47.88 -55.45
C PHE A 425 -19.15 -48.80 -55.13
N THR A 426 -20.39 -48.32 -55.25
CA THR A 426 -21.59 -49.14 -55.04
C THR A 426 -21.77 -50.13 -56.22
N PRO A 427 -21.66 -51.45 -56.00
CA PRO A 427 -21.84 -52.44 -57.07
C PRO A 427 -23.30 -52.48 -57.55
N GLY A 428 -23.51 -52.54 -58.87
CA GLY A 428 -24.84 -52.70 -59.49
C GLY A 428 -25.50 -51.43 -60.07
N ARG A 429 -24.82 -50.27 -60.08
CA ARG A 429 -25.33 -49.06 -60.76
C ARG A 429 -24.83 -48.97 -62.22
N THR A 430 -25.76 -49.01 -63.17
CA THR A 430 -25.47 -48.98 -64.63
C THR A 430 -25.48 -47.56 -65.25
N LYS A 431 -25.85 -46.53 -64.49
CA LYS A 431 -25.89 -45.13 -64.97
C LYS A 431 -24.57 -44.42 -64.66
N LYS A 432 -24.00 -43.70 -65.65
CA LYS A 432 -22.91 -42.74 -65.42
C LYS A 432 -23.42 -41.61 -64.51
N LEU A 433 -22.89 -41.49 -63.31
CA LEU A 433 -23.18 -40.37 -62.42
C LEU A 433 -22.25 -39.19 -62.74
N SER A 434 -22.84 -38.02 -62.95
CA SER A 434 -22.12 -36.75 -63.04
C SER A 434 -21.83 -36.23 -61.64
N PHE A 435 -20.57 -35.90 -61.37
CA PHE A 435 -20.12 -35.29 -60.10
C PHE A 435 -20.94 -34.04 -59.74
N SER A 436 -21.21 -33.18 -60.73
CA SER A 436 -22.02 -31.97 -60.56
C SER A 436 -23.47 -32.26 -60.15
N ALA A 437 -24.08 -33.32 -60.70
CA ALA A 437 -25.44 -33.72 -60.33
C ALA A 437 -25.52 -34.27 -58.89
N THR A 438 -24.48 -34.97 -58.43
CA THR A 438 -24.39 -35.45 -57.05
C THR A 438 -24.24 -34.31 -56.06
N ILE A 439 -23.36 -33.35 -56.34
CA ILE A 439 -23.19 -32.14 -55.53
C ILE A 439 -24.48 -31.35 -55.46
N TYR A 440 -25.14 -31.12 -56.60
CA TYR A 440 -26.40 -30.38 -56.65
C TYR A 440 -27.50 -31.03 -55.80
N ARG A 441 -27.62 -32.35 -55.83
CA ARG A 441 -28.59 -33.09 -54.99
C ARG A 441 -28.29 -32.96 -53.50
N LEU A 442 -27.01 -33.08 -53.10
CA LEU A 442 -26.60 -32.94 -51.70
C LEU A 442 -26.77 -31.51 -51.22
N PHE A 443 -26.50 -30.51 -52.07
CA PHE A 443 -26.74 -29.11 -51.77
C PHE A 443 -28.23 -28.82 -51.56
N LEU A 444 -29.10 -29.29 -52.47
CA LEU A 444 -30.56 -29.16 -52.32
C LEU A 444 -31.08 -29.84 -51.05
N LEU A 445 -30.51 -30.99 -50.67
CA LEU A 445 -30.85 -31.67 -49.44
C LEU A 445 -30.49 -30.84 -48.20
N ASN A 446 -29.32 -30.18 -48.19
CA ASN A 446 -28.90 -29.30 -47.09
C ASN A 446 -29.80 -28.06 -46.95
N ILE A 447 -30.40 -27.58 -48.06
CA ILE A 447 -31.38 -26.49 -48.06
C ILE A 447 -32.78 -26.95 -47.59
N GLY A 448 -33.00 -28.26 -47.45
CA GLY A 448 -34.29 -28.82 -47.03
C GLY A 448 -35.26 -29.11 -48.19
N CYS A 449 -34.79 -29.11 -49.44
CA CYS A 449 -35.61 -29.56 -50.56
C CYS A 449 -35.75 -31.08 -50.57
N SER A 450 -36.99 -31.57 -50.74
CA SER A 450 -37.27 -33.00 -50.80
C SER A 450 -36.56 -33.64 -52.00
N GLN A 451 -35.77 -34.69 -51.72
CA GLN A 451 -35.05 -35.48 -52.70
C GLN A 451 -35.44 -36.96 -52.59
N LYS A 452 -35.19 -37.72 -53.66
CA LYS A 452 -35.40 -39.17 -53.65
C LYS A 452 -34.42 -39.83 -52.66
N TRP A 453 -34.95 -40.69 -51.81
CA TRP A 453 -34.18 -41.41 -50.80
C TRP A 453 -33.09 -42.28 -51.43
N PRO A 454 -31.89 -42.34 -50.81
CA PRO A 454 -30.84 -43.23 -51.28
C PRO A 454 -31.22 -44.71 -51.08
N ASN A 455 -30.77 -45.54 -52.00
CA ASN A 455 -31.12 -46.97 -52.04
C ASN A 455 -30.20 -47.84 -51.16
N THR A 456 -29.00 -47.37 -50.81
CA THR A 456 -28.03 -48.15 -50.02
C THR A 456 -28.02 -47.77 -48.55
N ASN A 457 -27.74 -48.74 -47.68
CA ASN A 457 -27.66 -48.51 -46.23
C ASN A 457 -26.50 -47.57 -45.85
N ALA A 458 -25.36 -47.64 -46.56
CA ALA A 458 -24.22 -46.75 -46.33
C ALA A 458 -24.56 -45.29 -46.65
N GLU A 459 -25.26 -45.02 -47.76
CA GLU A 459 -25.74 -43.66 -48.09
C GLU A 459 -26.75 -43.16 -47.05
N ARG A 460 -27.61 -44.04 -46.52
CA ARG A 460 -28.59 -43.69 -45.48
C ARG A 460 -27.94 -43.32 -44.14
N ILE A 461 -26.88 -44.04 -43.73
CA ILE A 461 -26.14 -43.72 -42.50
C ILE A 461 -25.45 -42.36 -42.63
N LEU A 462 -24.80 -42.09 -43.78
CA LEU A 462 -24.19 -40.79 -44.05
C LEU A 462 -25.23 -39.66 -44.03
N LEU A 463 -26.38 -39.88 -44.67
CA LEU A 463 -27.51 -38.95 -44.68
C LEU A 463 -28.03 -38.64 -43.26
N SER A 464 -28.15 -39.67 -42.42
CA SER A 464 -28.56 -39.53 -41.02
C SER A 464 -27.58 -38.65 -40.24
N GLY A 465 -26.28 -38.88 -40.43
CA GLY A 465 -25.23 -38.04 -39.84
C GLY A 465 -25.33 -36.58 -40.29
N ILE A 466 -25.53 -36.33 -41.59
CA ILE A 466 -25.71 -34.97 -42.15
C ILE A 466 -26.93 -34.29 -41.51
N PHE A 467 -28.06 -34.99 -41.38
CA PHE A 467 -29.24 -34.41 -40.74
C PHE A 467 -29.02 -34.08 -39.27
N LEU A 468 -28.35 -34.96 -38.53
CA LEU A 468 -28.02 -34.70 -37.13
C LEU A 468 -27.14 -33.46 -37.00
N THR A 469 -26.10 -33.34 -37.84
CA THR A 469 -25.22 -32.16 -37.88
C THR A 469 -25.96 -30.89 -38.28
N ASN A 470 -26.88 -30.96 -39.26
CA ASN A 470 -27.67 -29.80 -39.66
C ASN A 470 -28.62 -29.34 -38.55
N ILE A 471 -29.26 -30.27 -37.83
CA ILE A 471 -30.11 -29.94 -36.68
C ILE A 471 -29.28 -29.26 -35.58
N THR A 472 -28.09 -29.77 -35.26
CA THR A 472 -27.24 -29.18 -34.22
C THR A 472 -26.67 -27.82 -34.61
N ILE A 473 -26.21 -27.64 -35.86
CA ILE A 473 -25.71 -26.34 -36.33
C ILE A 473 -26.85 -25.30 -36.36
N THR A 474 -28.03 -25.69 -36.85
CA THR A 474 -29.19 -24.78 -36.91
C THR A 474 -29.68 -24.38 -35.52
N SER A 475 -29.69 -25.32 -34.56
CA SER A 475 -30.08 -25.02 -33.18
C SER A 475 -29.06 -24.10 -32.48
N LEU A 476 -27.76 -24.34 -32.65
CA LEU A 476 -26.69 -23.47 -32.13
C LEU A 476 -26.77 -22.07 -32.74
N PHE A 477 -26.92 -21.97 -34.06
CA PHE A 477 -27.06 -20.69 -34.74
C PHE A 477 -28.30 -19.92 -34.25
N SER A 478 -29.45 -20.59 -34.12
CA SER A 478 -30.68 -19.97 -33.61
C SER A 478 -30.54 -19.51 -32.16
N GLY A 479 -29.84 -20.27 -31.32
CA GLY A 479 -29.54 -19.89 -29.93
C GLY A 479 -28.63 -18.68 -29.82
N ILE A 480 -27.55 -18.63 -30.61
CA ILE A 480 -26.63 -17.48 -30.64
C ILE A 480 -27.34 -16.24 -31.20
N LEU A 481 -28.14 -16.41 -32.26
CA LEU A 481 -28.93 -15.33 -32.85
C LEU A 481 -29.89 -14.71 -31.81
N TYR A 482 -30.61 -15.56 -31.07
CA TYR A 482 -31.49 -15.09 -29.99
C TYR A 482 -30.70 -14.33 -28.91
N ASN A 483 -29.56 -14.87 -28.47
CA ASN A 483 -28.73 -14.20 -27.47
C ASN A 483 -28.18 -12.86 -27.98
N SER A 484 -27.80 -12.78 -29.25
CA SER A 484 -27.33 -11.55 -29.91
C SER A 484 -28.42 -10.48 -30.06
N PHE A 485 -29.69 -10.84 -29.92
CA PHE A 485 -30.81 -9.89 -29.88
C PHE A 485 -31.17 -9.48 -28.46
N ALA A 486 -31.04 -10.41 -27.50
CA ALA A 486 -31.25 -10.11 -26.09
C ALA A 486 -30.14 -9.24 -25.49
N HIS A 487 -28.89 -9.44 -25.94
CA HIS A 487 -27.70 -8.76 -25.42
C HIS A 487 -26.87 -8.14 -26.54
N ASP A 488 -26.24 -7.01 -26.25
CA ASP A 488 -25.28 -6.38 -27.15
C ASP A 488 -23.97 -7.18 -27.22
N MET A 489 -23.48 -7.39 -28.45
CA MET A 489 -22.15 -7.95 -28.71
C MET A 489 -21.13 -6.83 -28.82
N TYR A 490 -19.95 -7.02 -28.23
CA TYR A 490 -18.82 -6.08 -28.27
C TYR A 490 -17.63 -6.70 -29.00
N TYR A 491 -16.78 -5.86 -29.58
CA TYR A 491 -15.46 -6.30 -30.02
C TYR A 491 -14.61 -6.77 -28.82
N PRO A 492 -13.54 -7.57 -29.04
CA PRO A 492 -12.65 -7.97 -27.94
C PRO A 492 -12.07 -6.74 -27.23
N ASP A 493 -12.11 -6.77 -25.91
CA ASP A 493 -11.51 -5.73 -25.07
C ASP A 493 -9.99 -5.91 -24.98
N ILE A 494 -9.31 -4.85 -24.54
CA ILE A 494 -7.88 -4.88 -24.22
C ILE A 494 -7.73 -5.56 -22.86
N GLU A 495 -7.35 -6.83 -22.83
CA GLU A 495 -7.27 -7.61 -21.58
C GLU A 495 -5.87 -7.64 -20.95
N THR A 496 -4.80 -7.54 -21.76
CA THR A 496 -3.40 -7.66 -21.32
C THR A 496 -2.65 -6.34 -21.41
N LEU A 497 -1.56 -6.21 -20.65
CA LEU A 497 -0.68 -5.03 -20.76
C LEU A 497 0.07 -4.98 -22.10
N TYR A 498 0.28 -6.13 -22.74
CA TYR A 498 0.87 -6.22 -24.07
C TYR A 498 -0.07 -5.63 -25.15
N ASP A 499 -1.34 -6.01 -25.13
CA ASP A 499 -2.34 -5.46 -26.05
C ASP A 499 -2.54 -3.95 -25.82
N PHE A 500 -2.40 -3.52 -24.57
CA PHE A 500 -2.44 -2.11 -24.23
C PHE A 500 -1.24 -1.33 -24.79
N ASP A 501 -0.02 -1.89 -24.70
CA ASP A 501 1.15 -1.29 -25.35
C ASP A 501 0.94 -1.18 -26.87
N ALA A 502 0.39 -2.21 -27.51
CA ALA A 502 0.06 -2.21 -28.93
C ALA A 502 -1.02 -1.17 -29.30
N SER A 503 -1.94 -0.83 -28.39
CA SER A 503 -2.99 0.16 -28.62
C SER A 503 -2.47 1.60 -28.79
N GLY A 504 -1.27 1.89 -28.26
CA GLY A 504 -0.66 3.23 -28.34
C GLY A 504 -1.33 4.32 -27.49
N LEU A 505 -2.28 3.97 -26.61
CA LEU A 505 -2.99 4.94 -25.77
C LEU A 505 -2.07 5.57 -24.69
N PRO A 506 -2.17 6.88 -24.44
CA PRO A 506 -1.41 7.53 -23.37
C PRO A 506 -2.05 7.28 -22.00
N ILE A 507 -1.21 7.01 -21.00
CA ILE A 507 -1.64 6.78 -19.62
C ILE A 507 -1.62 8.12 -18.88
N SER A 508 -2.79 8.63 -18.51
CA SER A 508 -2.91 9.88 -17.76
C SER A 508 -2.75 9.63 -16.26
N LEU A 509 -1.83 10.36 -15.65
CA LEU A 509 -1.48 10.26 -14.24
C LEU A 509 -1.89 11.54 -13.49
N VAL A 510 -2.61 11.37 -12.37
CA VAL A 510 -3.06 12.49 -11.52
C VAL A 510 -1.98 12.88 -10.48
N SER A 511 -1.20 11.91 -10.00
CA SER A 511 -0.14 12.13 -9.00
C SER A 511 1.20 11.64 -9.52
N LEU A 512 2.20 12.52 -9.57
CA LEU A 512 3.58 12.16 -9.92
C LEU A 512 4.19 11.13 -8.97
N GLY A 513 3.68 11.03 -7.74
CA GLY A 513 4.08 10.00 -6.79
C GLY A 513 3.63 8.59 -7.17
N LEU A 514 3.07 8.36 -8.36
CA LEU A 514 2.78 7.04 -8.94
C LEU A 514 3.56 6.77 -10.25
N ALA A 515 4.50 7.65 -10.62
CA ALA A 515 5.27 7.50 -11.86
C ALA A 515 6.22 6.27 -11.83
N ASP A 516 6.57 5.83 -10.64
CA ASP A 516 7.37 4.65 -10.31
C ASP A 516 6.59 3.33 -10.38
N ILE A 517 5.29 3.35 -10.67
CA ILE A 517 4.48 2.10 -10.70
C ILE A 517 4.94 1.09 -11.76
N PHE A 518 5.57 1.56 -12.83
CA PHE A 518 6.15 0.74 -13.89
C PHE A 518 7.67 0.57 -13.74
N ASP A 519 8.25 1.10 -12.67
CA ASP A 519 9.67 1.02 -12.38
C ASP A 519 9.94 -0.29 -11.62
N ASP A 520 10.37 -1.30 -12.36
CA ASP A 520 10.68 -2.63 -11.82
C ASP A 520 12.18 -2.90 -12.01
N ASP A 521 12.84 -3.48 -11.00
CA ASP A 521 14.28 -3.74 -10.99
C ASP A 521 14.70 -4.66 -12.16
N ASN A 522 13.77 -5.53 -12.59
CA ASN A 522 13.89 -6.40 -13.77
C ASN A 522 13.10 -5.87 -14.98
N SER A 523 13.00 -4.54 -15.12
CA SER A 523 12.15 -3.84 -16.11
C SER A 523 12.14 -4.50 -17.48
N SER A 524 11.10 -5.29 -17.72
CA SER A 524 10.80 -5.84 -19.03
C SER A 524 10.65 -4.68 -20.02
N ILE A 525 11.01 -4.91 -21.28
CA ILE A 525 10.93 -3.89 -22.35
C ILE A 525 9.52 -3.27 -22.39
N LEU A 526 8.49 -4.08 -22.12
CA LEU A 526 7.10 -3.67 -22.00
C LEU A 526 6.90 -2.57 -20.94
N MET A 527 7.42 -2.74 -19.72
CA MET A 527 7.21 -1.76 -18.64
C MET A 527 7.90 -0.43 -18.95
N ARG A 528 9.08 -0.43 -19.57
CA ARG A 528 9.74 0.81 -20.03
C ARG A 528 8.94 1.52 -21.12
N ASN A 529 8.37 0.76 -22.06
CA ASN A 529 7.49 1.33 -23.09
C ASN A 529 6.25 1.97 -22.44
N LEU A 530 5.62 1.30 -21.48
CA LEU A 530 4.46 1.84 -20.76
C LEU A 530 4.80 3.07 -19.93
N GLN A 531 5.98 3.08 -19.27
CA GLN A 531 6.47 4.24 -18.54
C GLN A 531 6.66 5.45 -19.47
N SER A 532 7.16 5.24 -20.68
CA SER A 532 7.32 6.33 -21.67
C SER A 532 5.99 6.93 -22.15
N LYS A 533 4.87 6.22 -21.94
CA LYS A 533 3.50 6.65 -22.29
C LYS A 533 2.78 7.39 -21.16
N LEU A 534 3.39 7.51 -19.98
CA LEU A 534 2.86 8.29 -18.88
C LEU A 534 2.81 9.78 -19.25
N ARG A 535 1.64 10.39 -19.06
CA ARG A 535 1.43 11.83 -19.22
C ARG A 535 0.74 12.38 -17.99
N TYR A 536 1.22 13.53 -17.51
CA TYR A 536 0.50 14.24 -16.47
C TYR A 536 -0.78 14.84 -17.05
N GLY A 537 -1.93 14.51 -16.47
CA GLY A 537 -3.21 14.93 -17.01
C GLY A 537 -4.36 14.72 -16.03
N GLU A 538 -5.19 15.75 -15.89
CA GLU A 538 -6.45 15.64 -15.18
C GLU A 538 -7.52 15.02 -16.10
N ASN A 539 -8.54 14.39 -15.51
CA ASN A 539 -9.68 13.78 -16.23
C ASN A 539 -9.36 12.54 -17.08
N ALA A 540 -8.43 11.69 -16.62
CA ALA A 540 -8.15 10.39 -17.26
C ALA A 540 -9.42 9.54 -17.50
N VAL A 541 -10.32 9.49 -16.51
CA VAL A 541 -11.54 8.68 -16.57
C VAL A 541 -12.55 9.23 -17.60
N PRO A 542 -12.94 10.53 -17.59
CA PRO A 542 -13.75 11.10 -18.67
C PRO A 542 -13.13 10.98 -20.07
N ASN A 543 -11.81 11.13 -20.19
CA ASN A 543 -11.10 10.99 -21.47
C ASN A 543 -11.17 9.56 -22.02
N ALA A 544 -11.02 8.56 -21.15
CA ALA A 544 -11.22 7.16 -21.50
C ALA A 544 -12.69 6.87 -21.85
N ALA A 545 -13.65 7.35 -21.05
CA ALA A 545 -15.06 7.02 -21.19
C ALA A 545 -15.73 7.64 -22.42
N TYR A 546 -15.55 8.95 -22.64
CA TYR A 546 -16.30 9.71 -23.65
C TYR A 546 -15.49 10.01 -24.91
N TYR A 547 -14.21 10.37 -24.75
CA TYR A 547 -13.35 10.75 -25.88
C TYR A 547 -12.58 9.55 -26.46
N ARG A 548 -12.48 8.44 -25.72
CA ARG A 548 -11.79 7.19 -26.11
C ARG A 548 -10.33 7.39 -26.55
N ASN A 549 -9.70 8.49 -26.14
CA ASN A 549 -8.36 8.91 -26.59
C ASN A 549 -7.29 8.88 -25.47
N GLY A 550 -7.64 8.33 -24.31
CA GLY A 550 -6.72 8.21 -23.18
C GLY A 550 -7.06 7.02 -22.31
N SER A 551 -6.11 6.66 -21.46
CA SER A 551 -6.27 5.70 -20.37
C SER A 551 -5.86 6.35 -19.04
N GLY A 552 -6.15 5.65 -17.93
CA GLY A 552 -5.80 6.13 -16.60
C GLY A 552 -5.47 4.98 -15.66
N LEU A 553 -4.94 5.31 -14.48
CA LEU A 553 -4.75 4.35 -13.41
C LEU A 553 -5.89 4.44 -12.40
N ALA A 554 -6.34 3.29 -11.93
CA ALA A 554 -7.26 3.20 -10.81
C ALA A 554 -6.98 1.99 -9.94
N LYS A 555 -7.40 2.11 -8.69
CA LYS A 555 -7.51 1.01 -7.74
C LYS A 555 -8.56 0.00 -8.21
N GLU A 556 -8.22 -1.28 -8.22
CA GLU A 556 -9.08 -2.36 -8.71
C GLU A 556 -10.39 -2.40 -7.92
N LYS A 557 -10.30 -2.37 -6.59
CA LYS A 557 -11.48 -2.45 -5.73
C LYS A 557 -12.45 -1.29 -5.92
N TYR A 558 -11.95 -0.15 -6.38
CA TYR A 558 -12.75 1.05 -6.63
C TYR A 558 -13.35 1.13 -8.03
N PHE A 559 -12.82 0.35 -8.98
CA PHE A 559 -13.30 0.35 -10.35
C PHE A 559 -14.82 0.12 -10.51
N PRO A 560 -15.49 -0.77 -9.74
CA PRO A 560 -16.94 -0.97 -9.86
C PRO A 560 -17.76 0.31 -9.64
N TYR A 561 -17.31 1.22 -8.78
CA TYR A 561 -17.96 2.52 -8.61
C TYR A 561 -17.77 3.42 -9.83
N VAL A 562 -16.54 3.48 -10.35
CA VAL A 562 -16.21 4.29 -11.53
C VAL A 562 -17.00 3.82 -12.74
N ASP A 563 -17.05 2.51 -12.97
CA ASP A 563 -17.82 1.88 -14.04
C ASP A 563 -19.32 2.14 -13.90
N ALA A 564 -19.87 1.99 -12.69
CA ALA A 564 -21.26 2.30 -12.40
C ALA A 564 -21.64 3.78 -12.58
N ARG A 565 -20.68 4.70 -12.72
CA ARG A 565 -20.96 6.13 -12.99
C ARG A 565 -20.83 6.49 -14.47
N HIS A 566 -20.04 5.73 -15.23
CA HIS A 566 -19.72 5.99 -16.63
C HIS A 566 -20.34 4.92 -17.53
N VAL A 567 -21.63 5.09 -17.79
CA VAL A 567 -22.40 4.22 -18.69
C VAL A 567 -22.91 4.98 -19.90
N ASP A 568 -23.13 4.23 -20.98
CA ASP A 568 -23.77 4.69 -22.20
C ASP A 568 -25.26 5.01 -21.98
N GLU A 569 -25.93 5.63 -22.95
CA GLU A 569 -27.38 5.92 -22.87
C GLU A 569 -28.21 4.65 -22.64
N ASP A 570 -27.79 3.53 -23.24
CA ASP A 570 -28.40 2.22 -23.09
C ASP A 570 -28.08 1.56 -21.73
N GLY A 571 -27.18 2.14 -20.92
CA GLY A 571 -26.71 1.60 -19.64
C GLY A 571 -25.61 0.53 -19.75
N GLY A 572 -24.96 0.41 -20.91
CA GLY A 572 -23.74 -0.40 -21.07
C GLY A 572 -22.51 0.30 -20.49
N PRO A 573 -21.47 -0.44 -20.05
CA PRO A 573 -20.25 0.15 -19.50
C PRO A 573 -19.44 0.88 -20.58
N LEU A 574 -18.91 2.06 -20.28
CA LEU A 574 -18.01 2.82 -21.19
C LEU A 574 -16.53 2.53 -20.95
N LEU A 575 -16.21 1.91 -19.81
CA LEU A 575 -14.85 1.66 -19.37
C LEU A 575 -14.60 0.16 -19.23
N HIS A 576 -13.32 -0.20 -19.32
CA HIS A 576 -12.85 -1.54 -19.04
C HIS A 576 -11.57 -1.47 -18.20
N LEU A 577 -11.46 -2.35 -17.22
CA LEU A 577 -10.25 -2.50 -16.41
C LEU A 577 -9.44 -3.67 -16.97
N ILE A 578 -8.19 -3.40 -17.33
CA ILE A 578 -7.25 -4.44 -17.77
C ILE A 578 -7.05 -5.43 -16.61
N LYS A 579 -7.12 -6.74 -16.90
CA LYS A 579 -7.00 -7.80 -15.88
C LYS A 579 -5.60 -7.87 -15.28
N GLU A 580 -4.58 -7.60 -16.09
CA GLU A 580 -3.18 -7.53 -15.68
C GLU A 580 -2.87 -6.13 -15.12
N CYS A 581 -2.54 -6.08 -13.83
CA CYS A 581 -2.25 -4.83 -13.12
C CYS A 581 -0.74 -4.64 -12.95
N PRO A 582 -0.19 -3.43 -13.20
CA PRO A 582 1.24 -3.16 -13.07
C PRO A 582 1.75 -3.22 -11.63
N GLY A 583 0.92 -2.95 -10.63
CA GLY A 583 1.37 -2.91 -9.24
C GLY A 583 0.33 -3.38 -8.23
N ALA A 584 0.82 -3.99 -7.16
CA ALA A 584 0.04 -4.42 -6.01
C ALA A 584 0.68 -3.87 -4.73
N PHE A 585 -0.12 -3.20 -3.90
CA PHE A 585 0.39 -2.44 -2.76
C PHE A 585 -0.45 -2.69 -1.52
N PHE A 586 0.23 -2.74 -0.38
CA PHE A 586 -0.44 -2.56 0.91
C PHE A 586 -0.76 -1.08 1.12
N LEU A 587 -1.89 -0.81 1.75
CA LEU A 587 -2.34 0.51 2.14
C LEU A 587 -2.12 0.71 3.63
N SER A 588 -1.62 1.88 4.03
CA SER A 588 -1.38 2.24 5.43
C SER A 588 -1.46 3.74 5.64
N TYR A 589 -1.50 4.16 6.90
CA TYR A 589 -1.45 5.57 7.28
C TYR A 589 -0.02 6.03 7.48
N LEU A 590 0.19 7.32 7.26
CA LEU A 590 1.50 7.95 7.28
C LEU A 590 1.75 8.65 8.62
N LEU A 591 2.85 8.31 9.27
CA LEU A 591 3.29 8.88 10.54
C LEU A 591 4.67 9.53 10.38
N PRO A 592 4.98 10.56 11.18
CA PRO A 592 6.34 11.08 11.23
C PRO A 592 7.29 10.01 11.78
N LYS A 593 8.56 10.09 11.38
CA LYS A 593 9.61 9.21 11.89
C LYS A 593 9.65 9.28 13.42
N ASN A 594 9.73 8.11 14.07
CA ASN A 594 9.74 7.96 15.52
C ASN A 594 8.48 8.54 16.21
N SER A 595 7.30 8.45 15.57
CA SER A 595 6.04 8.89 16.17
C SER A 595 5.63 8.04 17.38
N ILE A 596 5.26 8.71 18.46
CA ILE A 596 4.75 8.07 19.68
C ILE A 596 3.37 7.44 19.51
N LEU A 597 2.63 7.85 18.48
CA LEU A 597 1.28 7.36 18.20
C LEU A 597 1.28 5.98 17.52
N GLN A 598 2.45 5.54 17.01
CA GLN A 598 2.55 4.37 16.17
C GLN A 598 2.04 3.10 16.85
N ASP A 599 2.44 2.83 18.10
CA ASP A 599 2.05 1.62 18.82
C ASP A 599 0.54 1.57 19.14
N GLY A 600 -0.01 2.69 19.61
CA GLY A 600 -1.43 2.82 19.93
C GLY A 600 -2.29 2.63 18.68
N ILE A 601 -1.96 3.32 17.60
CA ILE A 601 -2.68 3.26 16.33
C ILE A 601 -2.54 1.88 15.69
N ASN A 602 -1.35 1.30 15.67
CA ASN A 602 -1.14 -0.05 15.12
C ASN A 602 -1.94 -1.11 15.87
N THR A 603 -2.08 -0.97 17.19
CA THR A 603 -2.88 -1.90 18.00
C THR A 603 -4.35 -1.85 17.60
N TRP A 604 -4.92 -0.64 17.45
CA TRP A 604 -6.31 -0.49 17.06
C TRP A 604 -6.58 -0.90 15.60
N ILE A 605 -5.72 -0.52 14.66
CA ILE A 605 -5.83 -0.98 13.26
C ILE A 605 -5.71 -2.51 13.19
N GLY A 606 -4.76 -3.08 13.92
CA GLY A 606 -4.60 -4.53 14.01
C GLY A 606 -5.85 -5.23 14.54
N ARG A 607 -6.48 -4.70 15.58
CA ARG A 607 -7.76 -5.22 16.11
C ARG A 607 -8.90 -5.09 15.11
N MET A 608 -9.02 -3.96 14.41
CA MET A 608 -10.05 -3.76 13.39
C MET A 608 -9.87 -4.72 12.21
N ASN A 609 -8.63 -4.96 11.78
CA ASN A 609 -8.31 -5.94 10.75
C ASN A 609 -8.62 -7.37 11.20
N GLN A 610 -8.24 -7.74 12.44
CA GLN A 610 -8.56 -9.06 13.02
C GLN A 610 -10.08 -9.30 13.13
N ALA A 611 -10.84 -8.25 13.43
CA ALA A 611 -12.30 -8.30 13.45
C ALA A 611 -12.93 -8.26 12.05
N GLY A 612 -12.16 -7.99 10.99
CA GLY A 612 -12.64 -7.87 9.62
C GLY A 612 -13.45 -6.59 9.35
N LEU A 613 -13.36 -5.57 10.23
CA LEU A 613 -14.14 -4.34 10.13
C LEU A 613 -13.73 -3.48 8.93
N THR A 614 -12.43 -3.39 8.66
CA THR A 614 -11.89 -2.64 7.51
C THR A 614 -12.43 -3.17 6.19
N LEU A 615 -12.38 -4.50 6.00
CA LEU A 615 -12.95 -5.18 4.83
C LEU A 615 -14.47 -5.01 4.72
N LEU A 616 -15.17 -5.06 5.86
CA LEU A 616 -16.62 -4.89 5.91
C LEU A 616 -17.02 -3.48 5.47
N TRP A 617 -16.42 -2.44 6.08
CA TRP A 617 -16.70 -1.05 5.76
C TRP A 617 -16.35 -0.74 4.31
N GLU A 618 -15.23 -1.26 3.81
CA GLU A 618 -14.85 -1.10 2.40
C GLU A 618 -15.94 -1.66 1.46
N LYS A 619 -16.32 -2.92 1.64
CA LYS A 619 -17.35 -3.56 0.80
C LYS A 619 -18.70 -2.85 0.90
N GLN A 620 -19.11 -2.45 2.10
CA GLN A 620 -20.37 -1.74 2.32
C GLN A 620 -20.37 -0.37 1.65
N THR A 621 -19.29 0.39 1.79
CA THR A 621 -19.15 1.72 1.18
C THR A 621 -19.18 1.60 -0.34
N ILE A 622 -18.36 0.73 -0.95
CA ILE A 622 -18.36 0.52 -2.41
C ILE A 622 -19.74 0.07 -2.89
N HIS A 623 -20.37 -0.89 -2.21
CA HIS A 623 -21.70 -1.37 -2.59
C HIS A 623 -22.75 -0.28 -2.53
N THR A 624 -22.79 0.50 -1.44
CA THR A 624 -23.72 1.62 -1.25
C THR A 624 -23.58 2.64 -2.39
N TYR A 625 -22.34 2.99 -2.73
CA TYR A 625 -22.05 3.90 -3.82
C TYR A 625 -22.46 3.37 -5.20
N VAL A 626 -22.21 2.08 -5.48
CA VAL A 626 -22.65 1.43 -6.72
C VAL A 626 -24.18 1.42 -6.82
N VAL A 627 -24.87 1.12 -5.73
CA VAL A 627 -26.34 1.12 -5.69
C VAL A 627 -26.89 2.53 -5.92
N GLN A 628 -26.31 3.55 -5.28
CA GLN A 628 -26.69 4.95 -5.51
C GLN A 628 -26.50 5.36 -6.97
N ALA A 629 -25.33 5.06 -7.57
CA ALA A 629 -25.05 5.36 -8.96
C ALA A 629 -26.06 4.70 -9.91
N LYS A 630 -26.38 3.42 -9.70
CA LYS A 630 -27.41 2.70 -10.47
C LYS A 630 -28.81 3.27 -10.27
N ALA A 631 -29.16 3.70 -9.05
CA ALA A 631 -30.45 4.31 -8.77
C ALA A 631 -30.62 5.65 -9.51
N ASP A 632 -29.57 6.48 -9.54
CA ASP A 632 -29.56 7.74 -10.27
C ASP A 632 -29.66 7.54 -11.79
N GLN A 633 -28.99 6.52 -12.32
CA GLN A 633 -29.18 6.11 -13.72
C GLN A 633 -30.62 5.69 -14.00
N LYS A 634 -31.22 4.88 -13.14
CA LYS A 634 -32.61 4.44 -13.30
C LYS A 634 -33.57 5.63 -13.29
N LYS A 635 -33.34 6.64 -12.44
CA LYS A 635 -34.12 7.89 -12.45
C LYS A 635 -33.97 8.65 -13.77
N ARG A 636 -32.74 8.79 -14.28
CA ARG A 636 -32.48 9.43 -15.60
C ARG A 636 -33.19 8.70 -16.74
N LYS A 637 -33.14 7.37 -16.74
CA LYS A 637 -33.86 6.54 -17.72
C LYS A 637 -35.39 6.67 -17.57
N ALA A 638 -35.92 6.70 -16.35
CA ALA A 638 -37.37 6.88 -16.14
C ALA A 638 -37.88 8.24 -16.62
N GLN A 639 -37.04 9.29 -16.55
CA GLN A 639 -37.36 10.63 -17.07
C GLN A 639 -37.29 10.69 -18.61
N LYS A 640 -36.30 10.03 -19.24
CA LYS A 640 -36.28 9.76 -20.69
C LYS A 640 -37.28 8.63 -20.99
N LYS A 641 -38.59 8.93 -21.07
CA LYS A 641 -39.63 7.96 -21.51
C LYS A 641 -39.12 7.10 -22.68
N THR A 642 -38.69 5.86 -22.43
CA THR A 642 -38.31 4.92 -23.49
C THR A 642 -38.88 3.55 -23.19
N ILE A 643 -39.69 3.12 -24.16
CA ILE A 643 -40.35 1.84 -24.29
C ILE A 643 -39.29 0.72 -24.18
N ASP A 644 -39.47 -0.19 -23.22
CA ASP A 644 -38.54 -1.30 -22.92
C ASP A 644 -38.37 -2.30 -24.09
N PHE A 645 -39.17 -2.16 -25.16
CA PHE A 645 -39.07 -2.97 -26.38
C PHE A 645 -38.64 -2.10 -27.56
N VAL A 646 -37.39 -2.25 -27.99
CA VAL A 646 -36.90 -1.69 -29.25
C VAL A 646 -37.37 -2.60 -30.40
N PRO A 647 -38.28 -2.16 -31.29
CA PRO A 647 -38.65 -2.96 -32.45
C PRO A 647 -37.46 -3.13 -33.41
N PHE A 648 -37.42 -4.25 -34.13
CA PHE A 648 -36.40 -4.46 -35.17
C PHE A 648 -36.57 -3.46 -36.31
N ASN A 649 -35.50 -2.73 -36.61
CA ASN A 649 -35.45 -1.84 -37.77
C ASN A 649 -34.87 -2.57 -38.99
N LEU A 650 -35.16 -2.05 -40.18
CA LEU A 650 -34.62 -2.60 -41.44
C LEU A 650 -33.08 -2.61 -41.46
N SER A 651 -32.43 -1.66 -40.77
CA SER A 651 -30.99 -1.60 -40.56
C SER A 651 -30.42 -2.84 -39.90
N ASP A 652 -31.22 -3.53 -39.09
CA ASP A 652 -30.76 -4.64 -38.25
C ASP A 652 -30.67 -5.94 -39.08
N VAL A 653 -31.43 -6.03 -40.19
CA VAL A 653 -31.53 -7.21 -41.07
C VAL A 653 -30.95 -6.94 -42.47
N GLN A 654 -30.36 -5.76 -42.70
CA GLN A 654 -29.85 -5.34 -44.01
C GLN A 654 -28.83 -6.32 -44.63
N SER A 655 -28.00 -6.98 -43.82
CA SER A 655 -26.99 -7.93 -44.29
C SER A 655 -27.60 -9.15 -44.98
N SER A 656 -28.75 -9.64 -44.49
CA SER A 656 -29.49 -10.71 -45.15
C SER A 656 -30.00 -10.30 -46.53
N PHE A 657 -30.49 -9.07 -46.68
CA PHE A 657 -30.92 -8.53 -47.98
C PHE A 657 -29.75 -8.34 -48.95
N TYR A 658 -28.60 -7.88 -48.47
CA TYR A 658 -27.39 -7.77 -49.30
C TYR A 658 -26.91 -9.15 -49.78
N MET A 659 -26.89 -10.16 -48.90
CA MET A 659 -26.52 -11.53 -49.29
C MET A 659 -27.48 -12.10 -50.34
N LEU A 660 -28.79 -11.86 -50.20
CA LEU A 660 -29.79 -12.26 -51.18
C LEU A 660 -29.57 -11.55 -52.53
N LEU A 661 -29.37 -10.22 -52.51
CA LEU A 661 -29.13 -9.43 -53.73
C LEU A 661 -27.89 -9.89 -54.48
N ILE A 662 -26.78 -10.13 -53.75
CA ILE A 662 -25.53 -10.65 -54.33
C ILE A 662 -25.78 -12.04 -54.93
N GLY A 663 -26.46 -12.94 -54.21
CA GLY A 663 -26.79 -14.28 -54.69
C GLY A 663 -27.64 -14.27 -55.96
N LEU A 664 -28.68 -13.45 -56.02
CA LEU A 664 -29.52 -13.27 -57.20
C LEU A 664 -28.74 -12.66 -58.38
N SER A 665 -27.86 -11.70 -58.11
CA SER A 665 -27.01 -11.08 -59.13
C SER A 665 -26.05 -12.10 -59.74
N VAL A 666 -25.38 -12.91 -58.92
CA VAL A 666 -24.50 -13.99 -59.38
C VAL A 666 -25.29 -15.03 -60.17
N SER A 667 -26.47 -15.44 -59.68
CA SER A 667 -27.34 -16.38 -60.38
C SER A 667 -27.78 -15.84 -61.75
N ALA A 668 -28.15 -14.55 -61.84
CA ALA A 668 -28.50 -13.90 -63.09
C ALA A 668 -27.31 -13.87 -64.07
N ILE A 669 -26.10 -13.57 -63.60
CA ILE A 669 -24.88 -13.61 -64.43
C ILE A 669 -24.63 -15.02 -64.98
N VAL A 670 -24.74 -16.04 -64.14
CA VAL A 670 -24.58 -17.45 -64.56
C VAL A 670 -25.64 -17.84 -65.59
N PHE A 671 -26.90 -17.45 -65.37
CA PHE A 671 -27.99 -17.71 -66.32
C PHE A 671 -27.77 -17.04 -67.68
N LEU A 672 -27.35 -15.76 -67.68
CA LEU A 672 -27.02 -15.02 -68.90
C LEU A 672 -25.82 -15.63 -69.65
N HIS A 673 -24.86 -16.18 -68.91
CA HIS A 673 -23.73 -16.89 -69.47
C HIS A 673 -24.17 -18.23 -70.09
N GLU A 674 -25.00 -19.02 -69.40
CA GLU A 674 -25.53 -20.30 -69.88
C GLU A 674 -26.36 -20.15 -71.16
N LYS A 675 -27.21 -19.11 -71.25
CA LYS A 675 -27.99 -18.80 -72.45
C LYS A 675 -27.17 -18.21 -73.59
N GLY A 676 -25.87 -17.98 -73.39
CA GLY A 676 -24.95 -17.48 -74.41
C GLY A 676 -25.14 -16.00 -74.77
N TRP A 677 -25.97 -15.25 -74.04
CA TRP A 677 -26.25 -13.84 -74.32
C TRP A 677 -25.03 -12.94 -74.07
N LEU A 678 -24.14 -13.34 -73.15
CA LEU A 678 -22.84 -12.70 -72.95
C LEU A 678 -21.82 -13.02 -74.08
N ARG A 679 -21.96 -14.16 -74.77
CA ARG A 679 -21.07 -14.60 -75.86
C ARG A 679 -21.47 -14.02 -77.22
N SER A 680 -22.76 -13.80 -77.45
CA SER A 680 -23.30 -13.30 -78.73
C SER A 680 -22.98 -11.83 -79.02
N ARG A 681 -22.58 -11.02 -78.03
CA ARG A 681 -22.15 -9.62 -78.27
C ARG A 681 -20.70 -9.47 -78.73
N LEU A 682 -19.81 -10.41 -78.42
CA LEU A 682 -18.40 -10.37 -78.85
C LEU A 682 -18.17 -10.87 -80.29
N LEU A 683 -19.11 -11.62 -80.86
CA LEU A 683 -19.03 -12.09 -82.25
C LEU A 683 -19.68 -11.14 -83.27
N ARG A 684 -20.47 -10.15 -82.83
CA ARG A 684 -21.08 -9.16 -83.74
C ARG A 684 -20.14 -8.03 -84.14
N THR A 685 -19.07 -7.77 -83.38
CA THR A 685 -18.03 -6.78 -83.76
C THR A 685 -16.97 -7.33 -84.72
N LYS A 686 -16.85 -8.66 -84.87
CA LYS A 686 -15.86 -9.26 -85.80
C LYS A 686 -16.39 -9.50 -87.22
N LYS A 687 -17.71 -9.42 -87.45
CA LYS A 687 -18.34 -9.66 -88.76
C LYS A 687 -18.60 -8.38 -89.59
N SER A 688 -18.25 -7.19 -89.08
CA SER A 688 -18.42 -5.92 -89.81
C SER A 688 -17.17 -5.44 -90.57
N ASN A 689 -16.01 -6.10 -90.41
CA ASN A 689 -14.73 -5.62 -90.97
C ASN A 689 -14.11 -6.56 -92.03
N SER A 690 -14.89 -7.42 -92.72
CA SER A 690 -14.33 -8.35 -93.74
C SER A 690 -14.98 -8.28 -95.12
N GLU A 691 -15.78 -7.26 -95.43
CA GLU A 691 -16.27 -7.00 -96.80
C GLU A 691 -15.98 -5.55 -97.21
N SER A 692 -14.72 -5.26 -97.55
CA SER A 692 -14.34 -4.11 -98.40
C SER A 692 -12.82 -4.09 -98.64
N THR A 693 -12.36 -4.94 -99.57
CA THR A 693 -11.11 -4.89 -100.38
C THR A 693 -10.90 -6.32 -100.87
N ILE A 694 -10.97 -6.65 -102.16
CA ILE A 694 -10.01 -6.31 -103.20
C ILE A 694 -10.72 -6.38 -104.56
N GLY A 695 -10.66 -5.29 -105.32
CA GLY A 695 -10.75 -5.31 -106.77
C GLY A 695 -9.34 -5.23 -107.35
N CYS A 696 -9.03 -6.17 -108.25
CA CYS A 696 -8.21 -6.05 -109.45
C CYS A 696 -8.49 -7.30 -110.29
#